data_AF-A0A842R4R7-F1
#
_entry.id   AF-A0A842R4R7-F1
#
_cell.length_a   1.000
_cell.length_b   1.000
_cell.length_c   1.000
_cell.angle_alpha   90.00
_cell.angle_beta   90.00
_cell.angle_gamma   90.00
#
_symmetry.space_group_name_H-M   'P 1'
#
loop_
_entity.id
_entity.type
_entity.pdbx_description
1 polymer ?
#
loop_
_entity_poly.entity_id
_entity_poly.type
_entity_poly.pdbx_seq_one_letter_code
_entity_poly.pdbx_strand_id
1 'polypeptide(L)'
;MAQPDDLTHKMEKAIEAAEAAEHFENSGNFDQAILKYKEAAHLLSQSGFPHDKIEQIYDRIAELEELDRQKSLQQAVQREQALEDSEAEAFDLIDSAEVAIASGEIEKAIGFYEEAVPKLAMVGYSTDFIKEKIDDLKRKVKPATITKGVTKPVAISSPEAKPMKPIRPSQRKAPVKPAGVTPPKPVMDSMEKPAPVQPSPDKQPELESKVEKIDAFKTSRNKVEELEDRAFKLIDEAKVLTENEEYREALSTYTIVKNLLRNAGWDEEQIEPILIQEKLVQEIIEEKVKKATAPVDAITSELPAGADVPTMVRQKLDLYLDQDARMREYKKKQLSRQETEAKAFDLIDEAKRLYEFRDIDKDYLGAIKLYQQALQILQRMGWSEQVGYIQEEVTRLRQLHANKVQLQTIEKEEKARAKQLVEQQKFKEEQRKKTMEGDIVSISSILETIDEKEKEKKKEAEEQSIKQKLLQEKRMKTIVAKKSGGKSLDSLKDLLFGDHDAKKREAEIAKKLKEEEDFLRRTSKKFFDMKKELSKKKKSSDDNVEEIVDIVHEEVMKRSKPKETSPVHVMDLRKKQEMEMAAEKKEREDAVSDVMGILENLKEKEPQGASKNDRGERKEKGIQDEELKSMLEDLEKKNKQ
;
A
#
# COMPACT_ATOMS: atom_id res chain seq x y z
N MET A 1 -26.05 -1.91 40.72
CA MET A 1 -26.22 -3.37 40.60
C MET A 1 -27.42 -3.60 39.69
N ALA A 2 -27.20 -4.11 38.48
CA ALA A 2 -28.30 -4.55 37.63
C ALA A 2 -29.04 -5.70 38.35
N GLN A 3 -30.37 -5.76 38.21
CA GLN A 3 -31.10 -6.91 38.75
C GLN A 3 -30.60 -8.19 38.07
N PRO A 4 -30.46 -9.31 38.81
CA PRO A 4 -29.93 -10.56 38.27
C PRO A 4 -30.69 -11.06 37.02
N ASP A 5 -31.98 -10.71 36.89
CA ASP A 5 -32.83 -11.04 35.74
C ASP A 5 -32.43 -10.31 34.44
N ASP A 6 -31.71 -9.19 34.51
CA ASP A 6 -31.25 -8.44 33.33
C ASP A 6 -29.99 -9.08 32.69
N LEU A 7 -29.14 -9.73 33.48
CA LEU A 7 -27.95 -10.41 32.97
C LEU A 7 -28.30 -11.68 32.20
N THR A 8 -29.23 -12.49 32.73
CA THR A 8 -29.66 -13.75 32.10
C THR A 8 -30.34 -13.48 30.76
N HIS A 9 -31.22 -12.48 30.69
CA HIS A 9 -31.89 -12.10 29.45
C HIS A 9 -30.91 -11.55 28.37
N LYS A 10 -29.87 -10.80 28.77
CA LYS A 10 -28.82 -10.37 27.84
C LYS A 10 -28.00 -11.53 27.29
N MET A 11 -27.75 -12.54 28.13
CA MET A 11 -27.06 -13.76 27.73
C MET A 11 -27.89 -14.57 26.72
N GLU A 12 -29.18 -14.76 26.98
CA GLU A 12 -30.08 -15.46 26.03
C GLU A 12 -30.13 -14.76 24.67
N LYS A 13 -30.25 -13.42 24.66
CA LYS A 13 -30.20 -12.63 23.42
C LYS A 13 -28.88 -12.74 22.68
N ALA A 14 -27.76 -12.82 23.41
CA ALA A 14 -26.46 -12.98 22.78
C ALA A 14 -26.32 -14.34 22.08
N ILE A 15 -26.87 -15.40 22.68
CA ILE A 15 -26.91 -16.75 22.09
C ILE A 15 -27.79 -16.74 20.83
N GLU A 16 -28.99 -16.15 20.89
CA GLU A 16 -29.86 -16.02 19.73
C GLU A 16 -29.19 -15.24 18.58
N ALA A 17 -28.47 -14.16 18.90
CA ALA A 17 -27.72 -13.39 17.91
C ALA A 17 -26.57 -14.21 17.29
N ALA A 18 -25.86 -15.03 18.09
CA ALA A 18 -24.80 -15.90 17.58
C ALA A 18 -25.36 -17.02 16.68
N GLU A 19 -26.47 -17.66 17.06
CA GLU A 19 -27.15 -18.68 16.24
C GLU A 19 -27.64 -18.09 14.91
N ALA A 20 -28.19 -16.87 14.94
CA ALA A 20 -28.58 -16.15 13.74
C ALA A 20 -27.36 -15.84 12.85
N ALA A 21 -26.23 -15.47 13.44
CA ALA A 21 -24.99 -15.22 12.71
C ALA A 21 -24.49 -16.47 11.99
N GLU A 22 -24.46 -17.62 12.67
CA GLU A 22 -24.09 -18.92 12.08
C GLU A 22 -25.04 -19.30 10.93
N HIS A 23 -26.34 -19.04 11.06
CA HIS A 23 -27.28 -19.27 9.97
C HIS A 23 -26.96 -18.41 8.74
N PHE A 24 -26.68 -17.11 8.93
CA PHE A 24 -26.31 -16.22 7.82
C PHE A 24 -24.98 -16.62 7.18
N GLU A 25 -24.02 -17.03 8.00
CA GLU A 25 -22.74 -17.53 7.55
C GLU A 25 -22.90 -18.79 6.69
N ASN A 26 -23.69 -19.76 7.14
CA ASN A 26 -24.00 -20.97 6.37
C ASN A 26 -24.77 -20.68 5.07
N SER A 27 -25.51 -19.57 5.02
CA SER A 27 -26.17 -19.09 3.79
C SER A 27 -25.24 -18.30 2.85
N GLY A 28 -23.98 -18.05 3.25
CA GLY A 28 -23.01 -17.29 2.48
C GLY A 28 -23.26 -15.77 2.46
N ASN A 29 -24.08 -15.27 3.39
CA ASN A 29 -24.40 -13.85 3.58
C ASN A 29 -23.53 -13.28 4.70
N PHE A 30 -22.26 -13.02 4.37
CA PHE A 30 -21.23 -12.64 5.34
C PHE A 30 -21.53 -11.29 6.02
N ASP A 31 -22.10 -10.31 5.29
CA ASP A 31 -22.50 -9.01 5.86
C ASP A 31 -23.44 -9.15 7.06
N GLN A 32 -24.50 -9.95 6.90
CA GLN A 32 -25.48 -10.17 7.96
C GLN A 32 -24.90 -11.02 9.10
N ALA A 33 -24.04 -11.98 8.78
CA ALA A 33 -23.33 -12.79 9.78
C ALA A 33 -22.42 -11.93 10.66
N ILE A 34 -21.59 -11.07 10.05
CA ILE A 34 -20.68 -10.16 10.75
C ILE A 34 -21.47 -9.21 11.66
N LEU A 35 -22.58 -8.65 11.17
CA LEU A 35 -23.44 -7.76 11.96
C LEU A 35 -24.01 -8.46 13.19
N LYS A 36 -24.46 -9.71 13.04
CA LYS A 36 -25.01 -10.52 14.12
C LYS A 36 -23.95 -11.00 15.12
N TYR A 37 -22.76 -11.35 14.67
CA TYR A 37 -21.63 -11.63 15.56
C TYR A 37 -21.20 -10.39 16.36
N LYS A 38 -21.19 -9.19 15.75
CA LYS A 38 -20.91 -7.92 16.44
C LYS A 38 -21.96 -7.64 17.53
N GLU A 39 -23.23 -7.89 17.24
CA GLU A 39 -24.34 -7.79 18.21
C GLU A 39 -24.15 -8.78 19.38
N ALA A 40 -23.81 -10.05 19.08
CA ALA A 40 -23.55 -11.08 20.08
C ALA A 40 -22.36 -10.73 20.98
N ALA A 41 -21.22 -10.33 20.41
CA ALA A 41 -20.02 -9.93 21.16
C ALA A 41 -20.30 -8.75 22.10
N HIS A 42 -21.06 -7.76 21.63
CA HIS A 42 -21.47 -6.61 22.45
C HIS A 42 -22.37 -7.03 23.62
N LEU A 43 -23.37 -7.90 23.39
CA LEU A 43 -24.25 -8.41 24.45
C LEU A 43 -23.50 -9.28 25.48
N LEU A 44 -22.54 -10.09 25.05
CA LEU A 44 -21.68 -10.90 25.93
C LEU A 44 -20.75 -10.02 26.79
N SER A 45 -20.21 -8.95 26.22
CA SER A 45 -19.41 -7.98 26.97
C SER A 45 -20.23 -7.34 28.10
N GLN A 46 -21.50 -7.01 27.83
CA GLN A 46 -22.39 -6.42 28.83
C GLN A 46 -22.84 -7.42 29.92
N SER A 47 -22.89 -8.71 29.64
CA SER A 47 -23.31 -9.74 30.60
C SER A 47 -22.18 -10.22 31.52
N GLY A 48 -20.94 -9.73 31.32
CA GLY A 48 -19.78 -10.13 32.11
C GLY A 48 -19.24 -11.50 31.73
N PHE A 49 -19.45 -11.93 30.48
CA PHE A 49 -18.92 -13.19 29.97
C PHE A 49 -17.38 -13.19 29.94
N PRO A 50 -16.72 -14.36 30.06
CA PRO A 50 -15.27 -14.45 29.96
C PRO A 50 -14.75 -13.85 28.66
N HIS A 51 -13.69 -13.06 28.76
CA HIS A 51 -13.11 -12.34 27.63
C HIS A 51 -12.71 -13.28 26.48
N ASP A 52 -12.16 -14.45 26.79
CA ASP A 52 -11.74 -15.48 25.83
C ASP A 52 -12.86 -15.91 24.87
N LYS A 53 -14.13 -15.85 25.30
CA LYS A 53 -15.28 -16.19 24.44
C LYS A 53 -15.69 -15.05 23.52
N ILE A 54 -15.50 -13.82 23.98
CA ILE A 54 -15.74 -12.62 23.17
C ILE A 54 -14.64 -12.52 22.11
N GLU A 55 -13.39 -12.83 22.47
CA GLU A 55 -12.25 -12.89 21.56
C GLU A 55 -12.49 -13.90 20.42
N GLN A 56 -12.99 -15.11 20.73
CA GLN A 56 -13.37 -16.10 19.71
C GLN A 56 -14.39 -15.57 18.68
N ILE A 57 -15.32 -14.72 19.10
CA ILE A 57 -16.31 -14.11 18.19
C ILE A 57 -15.65 -13.04 17.32
N TYR A 58 -14.74 -12.25 17.88
CA TYR A 58 -13.98 -11.25 17.11
C TYR A 58 -13.04 -11.90 16.10
N ASP A 59 -12.37 -12.99 16.47
CA ASP A 59 -11.56 -13.80 15.54
C ASP A 59 -12.45 -14.31 14.39
N ARG A 60 -13.65 -14.82 14.69
CA ARG A 60 -14.59 -15.26 13.65
C ARG A 60 -15.08 -14.11 12.75
N ILE A 61 -15.32 -12.93 13.31
CA ILE A 61 -15.65 -11.72 12.53
C ILE A 61 -14.52 -11.39 11.56
N ALA A 62 -13.26 -11.39 12.02
CA ALA A 62 -12.10 -11.09 11.18
C ALA A 62 -11.94 -12.10 10.04
N GLU A 63 -12.14 -13.39 10.32
CA GLU A 63 -12.14 -14.44 9.30
C GLU A 63 -13.24 -14.22 8.24
N LEU A 64 -14.45 -13.83 8.66
CA LEU A 64 -15.56 -13.57 7.75
C LEU A 64 -15.35 -12.31 6.91
N GLU A 65 -14.78 -11.26 7.48
CA GLU A 65 -14.41 -10.04 6.74
C GLU A 65 -13.37 -10.35 5.66
N GLU A 66 -12.38 -11.21 5.94
CA GLU A 66 -11.41 -11.64 4.94
C GLU A 66 -12.03 -12.53 3.85
N LEU A 67 -12.94 -13.43 4.21
CA LEU A 67 -13.66 -14.26 3.23
C LEU A 67 -14.53 -13.42 2.28
N ASP A 68 -15.21 -12.40 2.80
CA ASP A 68 -16.02 -11.49 1.99
C ASP A 68 -15.14 -10.64 1.05
N ARG A 69 -14.01 -10.14 1.56
CA ARG A 69 -12.99 -9.47 0.77
C ARG A 69 -12.43 -10.39 -0.34
N GLN A 70 -12.15 -11.64 -0.03
CA GLN A 70 -11.65 -12.60 -1.02
C GLN A 70 -12.69 -12.89 -2.10
N LYS A 71 -13.96 -13.04 -1.71
CA LYS A 71 -15.08 -13.28 -2.64
C LYS A 71 -15.31 -12.08 -3.56
N SER A 72 -15.30 -10.86 -3.03
CA SER A 72 -15.44 -9.64 -3.84
C SER A 72 -14.28 -9.46 -4.82
N LEU A 73 -13.04 -9.78 -4.41
CA LEU A 73 -11.88 -9.79 -5.29
C LEU A 73 -12.01 -10.83 -6.41
N GLN A 74 -12.43 -12.06 -6.09
CA GLN A 74 -12.69 -13.08 -7.10
C GLN A 74 -13.77 -12.66 -8.10
N GLN A 75 -14.85 -12.02 -7.63
CA GLN A 75 -15.89 -11.50 -8.52
C GLN A 75 -15.39 -10.36 -9.41
N ALA A 76 -14.52 -9.49 -8.88
CA ALA A 76 -13.89 -8.43 -9.67
C ALA A 76 -13.01 -9.02 -10.77
N VAL A 77 -12.17 -10.02 -10.44
CA VAL A 77 -11.31 -10.72 -11.42
C VAL A 77 -12.16 -11.43 -12.49
N GLN A 78 -13.22 -12.13 -12.10
CA GLN A 78 -14.12 -12.78 -13.06
C GLN A 78 -14.81 -11.76 -13.98
N ARG A 79 -15.18 -10.60 -13.45
CA ARG A 79 -15.78 -9.53 -14.24
C ARG A 79 -14.78 -8.91 -15.21
N GLU A 80 -13.55 -8.67 -14.78
CA GLU A 80 -12.47 -8.17 -15.63
C GLU A 80 -12.15 -9.15 -16.76
N GLN A 81 -12.04 -10.44 -16.43
CA GLN A 81 -11.82 -11.49 -17.42
C GLN A 81 -12.98 -11.59 -18.43
N ALA A 82 -14.23 -11.48 -17.97
CA ALA A 82 -15.39 -11.44 -18.87
C ALA A 82 -15.42 -10.20 -19.78
N LEU A 83 -14.86 -9.07 -19.33
CA LEU A 83 -14.69 -7.87 -20.15
C LEU A 83 -13.59 -8.07 -21.20
N GLU A 84 -12.45 -8.65 -20.83
CA GLU A 84 -11.35 -8.98 -21.75
C GLU A 84 -11.82 -9.99 -22.83
N ASP A 85 -12.55 -11.04 -22.44
CA ASP A 85 -13.12 -12.01 -23.38
C ASP A 85 -14.12 -11.33 -24.35
N SER A 86 -14.96 -10.43 -23.82
CA SER A 86 -15.93 -9.70 -24.64
C SER A 86 -15.30 -8.69 -25.58
N GLU A 87 -14.17 -8.10 -25.18
CA GLU A 87 -13.36 -7.22 -26.01
C GLU A 87 -12.74 -7.99 -27.17
N ALA A 88 -12.09 -9.12 -26.89
CA ALA A 88 -11.50 -9.98 -27.92
C ALA A 88 -12.55 -10.47 -28.92
N GLU A 89 -13.70 -10.97 -28.44
CA GLU A 89 -14.80 -11.38 -29.30
C GLU A 89 -15.35 -10.24 -30.16
N ALA A 90 -15.39 -9.01 -29.63
CA ALA A 90 -15.84 -7.86 -30.40
C ALA A 90 -14.89 -7.51 -31.54
N PHE A 91 -13.58 -7.57 -31.31
CA PHE A 91 -12.58 -7.31 -32.34
C PHE A 91 -12.57 -8.41 -33.42
N ASP A 92 -12.70 -9.67 -33.04
CA ASP A 92 -12.82 -10.78 -34.00
C ASP A 92 -14.06 -10.62 -34.90
N LEU A 93 -15.18 -10.11 -34.36
CA LEU A 93 -16.37 -9.79 -35.13
C LEU A 93 -16.15 -8.62 -36.09
N ILE A 94 -15.42 -7.57 -35.67
CA ILE A 94 -15.03 -6.46 -36.56
C ILE A 94 -14.17 -6.98 -37.72
N ASP A 95 -13.15 -7.78 -37.44
CA ASP A 95 -12.25 -8.33 -38.46
C ASP A 95 -13.02 -9.23 -39.44
N SER A 96 -13.94 -10.05 -38.92
CA SER A 96 -14.84 -10.88 -39.73
C SER A 96 -15.77 -10.03 -40.62
N ALA A 97 -16.23 -8.88 -40.12
CA ALA A 97 -17.01 -7.93 -40.90
C ALA A 97 -16.20 -7.32 -42.05
N GLU A 98 -14.95 -6.93 -41.82
CA GLU A 98 -14.07 -6.41 -42.88
C GLU A 98 -13.82 -7.45 -43.99
N VAL A 99 -13.58 -8.71 -43.61
CA VAL A 99 -13.41 -9.81 -44.56
C VAL A 99 -14.69 -10.02 -45.39
N ALA A 100 -15.87 -9.95 -44.75
CA ALA A 100 -17.15 -10.05 -45.44
C ALA A 100 -17.43 -8.87 -46.39
N ILE A 101 -16.96 -7.66 -46.06
CA ILE A 101 -17.00 -6.51 -46.99
C ILE A 101 -16.11 -6.79 -48.21
N ALA A 102 -14.89 -7.28 -47.99
CA ALA A 102 -13.93 -7.56 -49.05
C ALA A 102 -14.43 -8.66 -50.01
N SER A 103 -15.19 -9.64 -49.51
CA SER A 103 -15.80 -10.70 -50.32
C SER A 103 -17.10 -10.27 -51.03
N GLY A 104 -17.62 -9.07 -50.74
CA GLY A 104 -18.87 -8.54 -51.29
C GLY A 104 -20.13 -9.03 -50.56
N GLU A 105 -20.00 -9.72 -49.44
CA GLU A 105 -21.10 -10.24 -48.61
C GLU A 105 -21.61 -9.18 -47.60
N ILE A 106 -22.11 -8.05 -48.12
CA ILE A 106 -22.43 -6.86 -47.31
C ILE A 106 -23.45 -7.13 -46.19
N GLU A 107 -24.47 -7.95 -46.45
CA GLU A 107 -25.49 -8.28 -45.44
C GLU A 107 -24.89 -9.04 -44.23
N LYS A 108 -23.91 -9.92 -44.47
CA LYS A 108 -23.22 -10.62 -43.37
C LYS A 108 -22.31 -9.68 -42.58
N ALA A 109 -21.62 -8.76 -43.26
CA ALA A 109 -20.79 -7.75 -42.61
C ALA A 109 -21.62 -6.87 -41.65
N ILE A 110 -22.83 -6.47 -42.05
CA ILE A 110 -23.75 -5.73 -41.17
C ILE A 110 -24.09 -6.55 -39.92
N GLY A 111 -24.38 -7.84 -40.06
CA GLY A 111 -24.66 -8.73 -38.92
C GLY A 111 -23.50 -8.80 -37.93
N PHE A 112 -22.27 -8.98 -38.41
CA PHE A 112 -21.09 -9.01 -37.55
C PHE A 112 -20.85 -7.70 -36.79
N TYR A 113 -21.02 -6.54 -37.44
CA TYR A 113 -20.93 -5.26 -36.72
C TYR A 113 -22.05 -5.06 -35.71
N GLU A 114 -23.28 -5.47 -36.03
CA GLU A 114 -24.41 -5.38 -35.09
C GLU A 114 -24.18 -6.24 -33.82
N GLU A 115 -23.53 -7.39 -33.96
CA GLU A 115 -23.12 -8.24 -32.83
C GLU A 115 -21.93 -7.66 -32.03
N ALA A 116 -21.01 -6.95 -32.68
CA ALA A 116 -19.85 -6.33 -32.03
C ALA A 116 -20.21 -5.11 -31.16
N VAL A 117 -21.18 -4.30 -31.58
CA VAL A 117 -21.60 -3.07 -30.88
C VAL A 117 -21.94 -3.26 -29.39
N PRO A 118 -22.80 -4.21 -28.98
CA PRO A 118 -23.13 -4.39 -27.56
C PRO A 118 -21.92 -4.87 -26.73
N LYS A 119 -21.01 -5.64 -27.32
CA LYS A 119 -19.79 -6.11 -26.64
C LYS A 119 -18.82 -4.96 -26.38
N LEU A 120 -18.60 -4.08 -27.37
CA LEU A 120 -17.79 -2.87 -27.20
C LEU A 120 -18.40 -1.87 -26.21
N ALA A 121 -19.73 -1.70 -26.26
CA ALA A 121 -20.44 -0.86 -25.31
C ALA A 121 -20.29 -1.37 -23.87
N MET A 122 -20.25 -2.70 -23.68
CA MET A 122 -20.04 -3.31 -22.36
C MET A 122 -18.65 -3.04 -21.80
N VAL A 123 -17.63 -3.00 -22.67
CA VAL A 123 -16.23 -2.69 -22.32
C VAL A 123 -15.97 -1.18 -22.21
N GLY A 124 -16.89 -0.35 -22.72
CA GLY A 124 -16.81 1.11 -22.63
C GLY A 124 -16.17 1.79 -23.84
N TYR A 125 -15.98 1.07 -24.95
CA TYR A 125 -15.53 1.66 -26.21
C TYR A 125 -16.63 2.48 -26.90
N SER A 126 -16.23 3.52 -27.63
CA SER A 126 -17.18 4.27 -28.48
C SER A 126 -17.69 3.37 -29.61
N THR A 127 -19.01 3.36 -29.80
CA THR A 127 -19.68 2.55 -30.82
C THR A 127 -20.15 3.37 -32.01
N ASP A 128 -19.91 4.69 -32.00
CA ASP A 128 -20.47 5.62 -32.98
C ASP A 128 -19.89 5.37 -34.37
N PHE A 129 -18.58 5.14 -34.46
CA PHE A 129 -17.91 4.80 -35.72
C PHE A 129 -18.46 3.52 -36.36
N ILE A 130 -18.71 2.48 -35.56
CA ILE A 130 -19.24 1.21 -36.07
C ILE A 130 -20.70 1.37 -36.50
N LYS A 131 -21.51 2.14 -35.75
CA LYS A 131 -22.88 2.44 -36.14
C LYS A 131 -22.96 3.23 -37.44
N GLU A 132 -22.09 4.21 -37.64
CA GLU A 132 -21.98 4.95 -38.90
C GLU A 132 -21.62 4.00 -40.06
N LYS A 133 -20.66 3.10 -39.84
CA LYS A 133 -20.27 2.09 -40.83
C LYS A 133 -21.43 1.14 -41.17
N ILE A 134 -22.21 0.70 -40.18
CA ILE A 134 -23.44 -0.08 -40.38
C ILE A 134 -24.42 0.70 -41.26
N ASP A 135 -24.66 1.98 -40.97
CA ASP A 135 -25.60 2.82 -41.73
C ASP A 135 -25.16 3.01 -43.19
N ASP A 136 -23.86 3.20 -43.43
CA ASP A 136 -23.29 3.31 -44.76
C ASP A 136 -23.43 2.01 -45.57
N LEU A 137 -23.18 0.86 -44.94
CA LEU A 137 -23.40 -0.44 -45.58
C LEU A 137 -24.88 -0.68 -45.88
N LYS A 138 -25.80 -0.31 -44.96
CA LYS A 138 -27.25 -0.40 -45.20
C LYS A 138 -27.70 0.49 -46.36
N ARG A 139 -27.07 1.66 -46.57
CA ARG A 139 -27.33 2.51 -47.76
C ARG A 139 -26.89 1.84 -49.05
N LYS A 140 -25.78 1.09 -49.04
CA LYS A 140 -25.29 0.33 -50.21
C LYS A 140 -26.14 -0.89 -50.53
N VAL A 141 -26.72 -1.54 -49.52
CA VAL A 141 -27.61 -2.72 -49.70
C VAL A 141 -28.97 -2.34 -50.25
N LYS A 142 -29.49 -1.13 -49.96
CA LYS A 142 -30.75 -0.66 -50.56
C LYS A 142 -30.62 -0.78 -52.08
N PRO A 143 -31.35 -1.73 -52.70
CA PRO A 143 -31.11 -2.05 -54.10
C PRO A 143 -31.32 -0.76 -54.89
N ALA A 144 -30.44 -0.53 -55.85
CA ALA A 144 -30.76 0.33 -56.98
C ALA A 144 -31.96 -0.31 -57.69
N THR A 145 -33.17 -0.16 -57.12
CA THR A 145 -34.44 -0.34 -57.81
C THR A 145 -34.54 0.80 -58.80
N ILE A 146 -33.75 0.65 -59.87
CA ILE A 146 -34.25 0.67 -61.23
C ILE A 146 -35.40 1.67 -61.41
N THR A 147 -35.02 2.94 -61.54
CA THR A 147 -35.64 3.86 -62.50
C THR A 147 -35.35 3.35 -63.91
N LYS A 148 -35.90 2.19 -64.31
CA LYS A 148 -36.09 1.88 -65.74
C LYS A 148 -37.44 2.43 -66.13
N GLY A 149 -37.42 3.52 -66.90
CA GLY A 149 -38.60 4.06 -67.55
C GLY A 149 -39.30 2.98 -68.37
N VAL A 150 -40.60 2.82 -68.11
CA VAL A 150 -41.56 2.26 -69.06
C VAL A 150 -42.42 3.43 -69.53
N THR A 151 -42.36 3.62 -70.84
CA THR A 151 -43.07 4.58 -71.67
C THR A 151 -44.59 4.51 -71.52
N LYS A 152 -45.24 5.67 -71.68
CA LYS A 152 -46.69 5.87 -71.93
C LYS A 152 -47.33 4.75 -72.77
N PRO A 153 -48.61 4.44 -72.53
CA PRO A 153 -49.61 4.93 -73.49
C PRO A 153 -50.91 5.49 -72.87
N VAL A 154 -51.40 6.51 -73.57
CA VAL A 154 -52.78 6.88 -73.94
C VAL A 154 -53.96 6.27 -73.15
N ALA A 155 -54.86 7.18 -72.77
CA ALA A 155 -56.17 7.04 -72.13
C ALA A 155 -57.12 5.99 -72.75
N ILE A 156 -58.09 5.51 -71.95
CA ILE A 156 -59.55 5.44 -72.25
C ILE A 156 -60.33 4.94 -70.99
N SER A 157 -61.33 5.75 -70.60
CA SER A 157 -62.61 5.52 -69.88
C SER A 157 -62.79 4.57 -68.65
N SER A 158 -63.30 5.19 -67.56
CA SER A 158 -64.43 4.85 -66.65
C SER A 158 -65.45 3.75 -67.05
N PRO A 159 -66.42 3.34 -66.17
CA PRO A 159 -66.59 3.56 -64.70
C PRO A 159 -66.99 2.27 -63.92
N GLU A 160 -67.27 2.39 -62.60
CA GLU A 160 -68.51 1.91 -61.93
C GLU A 160 -68.35 1.29 -60.51
N ALA A 161 -69.33 1.64 -59.65
CA ALA A 161 -69.80 1.03 -58.40
C ALA A 161 -69.12 1.32 -57.03
N LYS A 162 -69.79 2.24 -56.31
CA LYS A 162 -69.96 2.42 -54.84
C LYS A 162 -70.57 1.16 -54.16
N PRO A 163 -70.60 0.98 -52.80
CA PRO A 163 -71.18 1.88 -51.76
C PRO A 163 -70.37 2.03 -50.44
N MET A 164 -70.35 3.19 -49.75
CA MET A 164 -71.28 3.68 -48.69
C MET A 164 -71.59 2.60 -47.62
N LYS A 165 -71.49 2.76 -46.29
CA LYS A 165 -71.54 3.92 -45.36
C LYS A 165 -71.30 3.38 -43.89
N PRO A 166 -71.61 4.08 -42.77
CA PRO A 166 -70.69 4.76 -41.84
C PRO A 166 -70.71 4.17 -40.39
N ILE A 167 -70.08 4.82 -39.38
CA ILE A 167 -70.69 5.19 -38.08
C ILE A 167 -69.62 5.68 -37.06
N ARG A 168 -69.85 6.93 -36.65
CA ARG A 168 -69.59 7.72 -35.43
C ARG A 168 -68.88 7.18 -34.15
N PRO A 169 -68.48 8.11 -33.26
CA PRO A 169 -67.53 7.92 -32.16
C PRO A 169 -68.18 7.75 -30.77
N SER A 170 -67.30 7.64 -29.75
CA SER A 170 -67.48 7.80 -28.29
C SER A 170 -67.79 6.53 -27.47
N GLN A 171 -66.96 6.24 -26.45
CA GLN A 171 -67.32 6.33 -25.03
C GLN A 171 -66.21 5.78 -24.10
N ARG A 172 -66.01 6.49 -22.98
CA ARG A 172 -65.22 6.12 -21.78
C ARG A 172 -65.68 4.79 -21.18
N LYS A 173 -64.77 3.97 -20.63
CA LYS A 173 -65.02 3.13 -19.43
C LYS A 173 -63.78 2.93 -18.55
N ALA A 174 -64.10 2.74 -17.27
CA ALA A 174 -63.38 2.71 -15.99
C ALA A 174 -62.26 1.65 -15.81
N PRO A 175 -61.50 1.69 -14.69
CA PRO A 175 -60.30 0.88 -14.47
C PRO A 175 -60.62 -0.51 -13.90
N VAL A 176 -59.84 -1.51 -14.32
CA VAL A 176 -59.91 -2.90 -13.86
C VAL A 176 -58.72 -3.16 -12.92
N LYS A 177 -59.02 -3.70 -11.73
CA LYS A 177 -58.05 -4.16 -10.72
C LYS A 177 -57.28 -5.39 -11.22
N PRO A 178 -55.98 -5.54 -10.98
CA PRO A 178 -55.31 -6.83 -11.15
C PRO A 178 -55.58 -7.75 -9.94
N ALA A 179 -56.05 -8.95 -10.25
CA ALA A 179 -56.24 -10.08 -9.35
C ALA A 179 -54.90 -10.77 -9.03
N GLY A 180 -54.90 -11.51 -7.92
CA GLY A 180 -53.72 -12.03 -7.23
C GLY A 180 -52.78 -12.89 -8.07
N VAL A 181 -51.48 -12.62 -7.88
CA VAL A 181 -50.37 -13.48 -8.26
C VAL A 181 -50.10 -14.42 -7.08
N THR A 182 -50.22 -15.72 -7.31
CA THR A 182 -49.77 -16.77 -6.40
C THR A 182 -48.28 -17.07 -6.67
N PRO A 183 -47.45 -17.31 -5.64
CA PRO A 183 -46.04 -17.63 -5.84
C PRO A 183 -45.86 -19.11 -6.25
N PRO A 184 -44.91 -19.42 -7.16
CA PRO A 184 -44.58 -20.79 -7.51
C PRO A 184 -43.73 -21.46 -6.41
N LYS A 185 -43.98 -22.75 -6.21
CA LYS A 185 -43.21 -23.63 -5.32
C LYS A 185 -41.78 -23.83 -5.85
N PRO A 186 -40.76 -23.93 -4.98
CA PRO A 186 -39.41 -24.27 -5.40
C PRO A 186 -39.31 -25.79 -5.67
N VAL A 187 -38.82 -26.12 -6.87
CA VAL A 187 -38.31 -27.45 -7.22
C VAL A 187 -36.87 -27.49 -6.74
N MET A 188 -36.57 -28.36 -5.77
CA MET A 188 -35.21 -28.63 -5.32
C MET A 188 -34.56 -29.57 -6.33
N ASP A 189 -33.64 -29.04 -7.13
CA ASP A 189 -32.75 -29.84 -7.96
C ASP A 189 -31.37 -29.92 -7.30
N SER A 190 -30.85 -31.14 -7.21
CA SER A 190 -29.67 -31.49 -6.42
C SER A 190 -28.40 -31.16 -7.21
N MET A 191 -27.69 -30.09 -6.85
CA MET A 191 -26.38 -29.79 -7.43
C MET A 191 -25.28 -30.59 -6.73
N GLU A 192 -24.75 -31.54 -7.49
CA GLU A 192 -23.55 -32.33 -7.21
C GLU A 192 -22.29 -31.44 -7.31
N LYS A 193 -21.41 -31.57 -6.32
CA LYS A 193 -20.23 -30.74 -6.08
C LYS A 193 -19.09 -31.11 -7.05
N PRO A 194 -18.56 -30.21 -7.89
CA PRO A 194 -17.43 -30.54 -8.76
C PRO A 194 -16.12 -30.64 -7.96
N ALA A 195 -15.35 -31.67 -8.28
CA ALA A 195 -14.03 -31.97 -7.69
C ALA A 195 -12.98 -30.89 -8.06
N PRO A 196 -11.93 -30.70 -7.22
CA PRO A 196 -10.94 -29.66 -7.42
C PRO A 196 -10.00 -30.02 -8.58
N VAL A 197 -9.99 -29.16 -9.61
CA VAL A 197 -9.10 -29.26 -10.77
C VAL A 197 -7.72 -28.75 -10.37
N GLN A 198 -6.70 -29.61 -10.53
CA GLN A 198 -5.30 -29.24 -10.34
C GLN A 198 -4.81 -28.37 -11.51
N PRO A 199 -4.02 -27.31 -11.26
CA PRO A 199 -3.47 -26.45 -12.30
C PRO A 199 -2.40 -27.20 -13.12
N SER A 200 -2.60 -27.27 -14.43
CA SER A 200 -1.66 -27.86 -15.39
C SER A 200 -0.54 -26.88 -15.76
N PRO A 201 0.71 -27.31 -15.99
CA PRO A 201 1.88 -26.42 -16.05
C PRO A 201 2.17 -25.76 -17.42
N ASP A 202 1.30 -25.87 -18.43
CA ASP A 202 1.64 -25.60 -19.84
C ASP A 202 1.29 -24.18 -20.38
N LYS A 203 1.15 -23.15 -19.53
CA LYS A 203 0.76 -21.78 -19.96
C LYS A 203 1.91 -20.74 -20.09
N GLN A 204 3.15 -21.16 -20.31
CA GLN A 204 4.27 -20.21 -20.51
C GLN A 204 4.42 -19.58 -21.92
N PRO A 205 3.97 -20.14 -23.06
CA PRO A 205 4.26 -19.55 -24.37
C PRO A 205 3.43 -18.29 -24.71
N GLU A 206 2.37 -18.01 -23.95
CA GLU A 206 1.48 -16.87 -24.24
C GLU A 206 2.08 -15.53 -23.78
N LEU A 207 2.87 -15.53 -22.70
CA LEU A 207 3.52 -14.32 -22.18
C LEU A 207 4.61 -13.79 -23.10
N GLU A 208 5.38 -14.68 -23.74
CA GLU A 208 6.47 -14.29 -24.65
C GLU A 208 5.92 -13.57 -25.89
N SER A 209 4.76 -14.00 -26.41
CA SER A 209 4.08 -13.34 -27.53
C SER A 209 3.55 -11.94 -27.19
N LYS A 210 3.15 -11.70 -25.94
CA LYS A 210 2.69 -10.38 -25.48
C LYS A 210 3.87 -9.41 -25.32
N VAL A 211 5.02 -9.90 -24.85
CA VAL A 211 6.25 -9.08 -24.73
C VAL A 211 6.76 -8.66 -26.11
N GLU A 212 6.78 -9.57 -27.09
CA GLU A 212 7.24 -9.25 -28.45
C GLU A 212 6.35 -8.19 -29.15
N LYS A 213 5.03 -8.24 -28.93
CA LYS A 213 4.09 -7.21 -29.43
C LYS A 213 4.36 -5.83 -28.80
N ILE A 214 4.71 -5.78 -27.51
CA ILE A 214 5.01 -4.52 -26.81
C ILE A 214 6.30 -3.89 -27.34
N ASP A 215 7.33 -4.70 -27.61
CA ASP A 215 8.59 -4.19 -28.15
C ASP A 215 8.48 -3.77 -29.63
N ALA A 216 7.67 -4.48 -30.42
CA ALA A 216 7.31 -4.06 -31.77
C ALA A 216 6.56 -2.71 -31.77
N PHE A 217 5.66 -2.50 -30.81
CA PHE A 217 4.95 -1.22 -30.66
C PHE A 217 5.89 -0.08 -30.27
N LYS A 218 6.77 -0.28 -29.29
CA LYS A 218 7.77 0.73 -28.88
C LYS A 218 8.69 1.13 -30.03
N THR A 219 9.18 0.16 -30.80
CA THR A 219 10.03 0.44 -31.96
C THR A 219 9.30 1.17 -33.09
N SER A 220 8.01 0.87 -33.30
CA SER A 220 7.17 1.63 -34.25
C SER A 220 6.95 3.07 -33.79
N ARG A 221 6.70 3.29 -32.50
CA ARG A 221 6.49 4.63 -31.93
C ARG A 221 7.74 5.50 -32.05
N ASN A 222 8.92 4.95 -31.72
CA ASN A 222 10.17 5.70 -31.84
C ASN A 222 10.45 6.12 -33.29
N LYS A 223 10.10 5.28 -34.29
CA LYS A 223 10.25 5.65 -35.71
C LYS A 223 9.33 6.80 -36.12
N VAL A 224 8.10 6.84 -35.60
CA VAL A 224 7.16 7.94 -35.87
C VAL A 224 7.71 9.24 -35.28
N GLU A 225 8.19 9.20 -34.04
CA GLU A 225 8.80 10.35 -33.36
C GLU A 225 10.03 10.88 -34.11
N GLU A 226 10.92 9.98 -34.59
CA GLU A 226 12.06 10.37 -35.43
C GLU A 226 11.66 11.06 -36.75
N LEU A 227 10.56 10.61 -37.37
CA LEU A 227 10.04 11.23 -38.60
C LEU A 227 9.47 12.62 -38.33
N GLU A 228 8.75 12.79 -37.23
CA GLU A 228 8.19 14.07 -36.79
C GLU A 228 9.29 15.09 -36.49
N ASP A 229 10.28 14.72 -35.68
CA ASP A 229 11.43 15.57 -35.34
C ASP A 229 12.19 16.03 -36.59
N ARG A 230 12.38 15.11 -37.55
CA ARG A 230 13.01 15.43 -38.83
C ARG A 230 12.16 16.39 -39.65
N ALA A 231 10.84 16.18 -39.70
CA ALA A 231 9.92 17.06 -40.42
C ALA A 231 9.94 18.47 -39.83
N PHE A 232 9.93 18.63 -38.50
CA PHE A 232 9.97 19.95 -37.87
C PHE A 232 11.26 20.71 -38.13
N LYS A 233 12.42 20.04 -38.12
CA LYS A 233 13.70 20.66 -38.51
C LYS A 233 13.68 21.17 -39.94
N LEU A 234 13.14 20.38 -40.87
CA LEU A 234 13.01 20.77 -42.28
C LEU A 234 12.01 21.91 -42.49
N ILE A 235 10.97 22.03 -41.65
CA ILE A 235 10.05 23.17 -41.69
C ILE A 235 10.79 24.48 -41.37
N ASP A 236 11.66 24.47 -40.36
CA ASP A 236 12.43 25.66 -40.00
C ASP A 236 13.49 25.99 -41.05
N GLU A 237 14.13 24.98 -41.65
CA GLU A 237 15.01 25.17 -42.80
C GLU A 237 14.27 25.77 -44.01
N ALA A 238 13.08 25.26 -44.34
CA ALA A 238 12.27 25.79 -45.44
C ALA A 238 11.87 27.26 -45.24
N LYS A 239 11.63 27.69 -43.99
CA LYS A 239 11.37 29.10 -43.67
C LYS A 239 12.61 29.96 -43.92
N VAL A 240 13.79 29.52 -43.48
CA VAL A 240 15.06 30.23 -43.72
C VAL A 240 15.34 30.34 -45.22
N LEU A 241 15.15 29.27 -45.98
CA LEU A 241 15.27 29.28 -47.46
C LEU A 241 14.29 30.26 -48.11
N THR A 242 13.07 30.37 -47.59
CA THR A 242 12.07 31.33 -48.06
C THR A 242 12.48 32.77 -47.77
N GLU A 243 13.07 33.04 -46.59
CA GLU A 243 13.60 34.35 -46.22
C GLU A 243 14.81 34.77 -47.06
N ASN A 244 15.66 33.81 -47.45
CA ASN A 244 16.82 34.03 -48.32
C ASN A 244 16.46 34.14 -49.82
N GLU A 245 15.18 34.14 -50.17
CA GLU A 245 14.66 34.13 -51.54
C GLU A 245 15.02 32.88 -52.38
N GLU A 246 15.46 31.80 -51.74
CA GLU A 246 15.80 30.52 -52.37
C GLU A 246 14.55 29.64 -52.55
N TYR A 247 13.53 30.21 -53.20
CA TYR A 247 12.17 29.64 -53.23
C TYR A 247 12.05 28.24 -53.82
N ARG A 248 12.92 27.88 -54.78
CA ARG A 248 12.90 26.53 -55.39
C ARG A 248 13.33 25.47 -54.38
N GLU A 249 14.32 25.77 -53.57
CA GLU A 249 14.82 24.87 -52.53
C GLU A 249 13.81 24.79 -51.39
N ALA A 250 13.25 25.94 -50.96
CA ALA A 250 12.18 25.98 -49.98
C ALA A 250 10.96 25.13 -50.39
N LEU A 251 10.52 25.22 -51.66
CA LEU A 251 9.40 24.43 -52.17
C LEU A 251 9.69 22.92 -52.12
N SER A 252 10.90 22.51 -52.52
CA SER A 252 11.36 21.12 -52.43
C SER A 252 11.35 20.64 -50.98
N THR A 253 11.83 21.44 -50.04
CA THR A 253 11.86 21.11 -48.61
C THR A 253 10.46 20.95 -48.03
N TYR A 254 9.50 21.82 -48.38
CA TYR A 254 8.10 21.67 -47.97
C TYR A 254 7.46 20.39 -48.52
N THR A 255 7.78 19.99 -49.76
CA THR A 255 7.31 18.71 -50.31
C THR A 255 7.88 17.50 -49.52
N ILE A 256 9.14 17.57 -49.08
CA ILE A 256 9.75 16.52 -48.24
C ILE A 256 9.06 16.44 -46.88
N VAL A 257 8.84 17.57 -46.21
CA VAL A 257 8.11 17.67 -44.94
C VAL A 257 6.75 17.01 -45.04
N LYS A 258 5.96 17.35 -46.06
CA LYS A 258 4.63 16.79 -46.30
C LYS A 258 4.65 15.26 -46.37
N ASN A 259 5.64 14.69 -47.06
CA ASN A 259 5.78 13.24 -47.18
C ASN A 259 6.21 12.59 -45.85
N LEU A 260 7.10 13.23 -45.08
CA LEU A 260 7.51 12.75 -43.76
C LEU A 260 6.33 12.71 -42.78
N LEU A 261 5.51 13.76 -42.74
CA LEU A 261 4.35 13.82 -41.84
C LEU A 261 3.25 12.83 -42.25
N ARG A 262 2.99 12.65 -43.55
CA ARG A 262 2.08 11.57 -44.02
C ARG A 262 2.59 10.19 -43.61
N ASN A 263 3.90 9.95 -43.68
CA ASN A 263 4.50 8.68 -43.24
C ASN A 263 4.47 8.49 -41.72
N ALA A 264 4.48 9.60 -40.96
CA ALA A 264 4.27 9.59 -39.51
C ALA A 264 2.79 9.38 -39.11
N GLY A 265 1.87 9.34 -40.08
CA GLY A 265 0.43 9.12 -39.84
C GLY A 265 -0.37 10.38 -39.57
N TRP A 266 0.17 11.56 -39.87
CA TRP A 266 -0.57 12.83 -39.76
C TRP A 266 -1.67 12.90 -40.82
N ASP A 267 -2.84 13.37 -40.40
CA ASP A 267 -3.97 13.55 -41.30
C ASP A 267 -3.80 14.79 -42.20
N GLU A 268 -4.68 14.91 -43.19
CA GLU A 268 -4.57 15.97 -44.20
C GLU A 268 -4.94 17.36 -43.63
N GLU A 269 -5.73 17.41 -42.54
CA GLU A 269 -6.12 18.64 -41.84
C GLU A 269 -4.95 19.20 -41.02
N GLN A 270 -4.22 18.34 -40.33
CA GLN A 270 -3.03 18.70 -39.55
C GLN A 270 -1.88 19.18 -40.46
N ILE A 271 -1.80 18.66 -41.70
CA ILE A 271 -0.79 19.06 -42.69
C ILE A 271 -1.21 20.32 -43.47
N GLU A 272 -2.48 20.75 -43.40
CA GLU A 272 -3.02 21.90 -44.12
C GLU A 272 -2.18 23.20 -43.97
N PRO A 273 -1.67 23.57 -42.78
CA PRO A 273 -0.84 24.76 -42.64
C PRO A 273 0.43 24.73 -43.49
N ILE A 274 1.01 23.54 -43.69
CA ILE A 274 2.23 23.34 -44.49
C ILE A 274 1.89 23.43 -45.98
N LEU A 275 0.73 22.89 -46.39
CA LEU A 275 0.22 23.02 -47.76
C LEU A 275 -0.04 24.48 -48.14
N ILE A 276 -0.52 25.29 -47.21
CA ILE A 276 -0.73 26.73 -47.42
C ILE A 276 0.61 27.43 -47.66
N GLN A 277 1.65 27.12 -46.88
CA GLN A 277 2.99 27.69 -47.07
C GLN A 277 3.61 27.23 -48.40
N GLU A 278 3.48 25.95 -48.76
CA GLU A 278 3.94 25.40 -50.05
C GLU A 278 3.32 26.16 -51.23
N LYS A 279 2.00 26.38 -51.20
CA LYS A 279 1.27 27.14 -52.23
C LYS A 279 1.72 28.60 -52.30
N LEU A 280 1.95 29.26 -51.17
CA LEU A 280 2.41 30.65 -51.14
C LEU A 280 3.79 30.79 -51.82
N VAL A 281 4.74 29.91 -51.49
CA VAL A 281 6.06 29.90 -52.11
C VAL A 281 5.95 29.65 -53.62
N GLN A 282 5.05 28.73 -54.03
CA GLN A 282 4.79 28.47 -55.44
C GLN A 282 4.25 29.71 -56.19
N GLU A 283 3.30 30.45 -55.60
CA GLU A 283 2.77 31.69 -56.18
C GLU A 283 3.86 32.76 -56.38
N ILE A 284 4.78 32.89 -55.42
CA ILE A 284 5.92 33.83 -55.51
C ILE A 284 6.84 33.45 -56.69
N ILE A 285 7.13 32.16 -56.88
CA ILE A 285 7.93 31.67 -58.01
C ILE A 285 7.23 32.01 -59.33
N GLU A 286 5.92 31.74 -59.44
CA GLU A 286 5.15 32.04 -60.65
C GLU A 286 5.13 33.53 -60.97
N GLU A 287 5.02 34.40 -59.97
CA GLU A 287 5.05 35.85 -60.16
C GLU A 287 6.44 36.32 -60.63
N LYS A 288 7.53 35.79 -60.04
CA LYS A 288 8.91 36.08 -60.48
C LYS A 288 9.13 35.62 -61.93
N VAL A 289 8.62 34.44 -62.32
CA VAL A 289 8.72 33.94 -63.70
C VAL A 289 7.92 34.81 -64.66
N LYS A 290 6.66 35.16 -64.33
CA LYS A 290 5.81 36.04 -65.16
C LYS A 290 6.47 37.40 -65.42
N LYS A 291 7.11 38.00 -64.40
CA LYS A 291 7.88 39.25 -64.54
C LYS A 291 9.10 39.08 -65.45
N ALA A 292 9.80 37.96 -65.38
CA ALA A 292 10.95 37.67 -66.23
C ALA A 292 10.58 37.36 -67.70
N THR A 293 9.38 36.81 -67.95
CA THR A 293 8.90 36.44 -69.29
C THR A 293 8.07 37.53 -69.99
N ALA A 294 7.83 38.67 -69.36
CA ALA A 294 7.15 39.79 -70.03
C ALA A 294 8.02 40.28 -71.20
N PRO A 295 7.49 40.38 -72.44
CA PRO A 295 8.27 40.70 -73.63
C PRO A 295 8.92 42.08 -73.49
N VAL A 296 10.23 42.12 -73.66
CA VAL A 296 11.12 43.31 -73.54
C VAL A 296 10.90 44.31 -74.69
N ASP A 297 10.01 44.03 -75.64
CA ASP A 297 9.77 44.83 -76.84
C ASP A 297 8.77 45.99 -76.60
N ALA A 298 9.14 46.90 -75.70
CA ALA A 298 8.79 48.31 -75.72
C ALA A 298 9.24 48.95 -74.41
N ILE A 299 10.47 49.50 -74.34
CA ILE A 299 10.85 50.72 -73.60
C ILE A 299 12.33 51.02 -73.95
N THR A 300 12.52 51.69 -75.07
CA THR A 300 13.57 52.71 -75.23
C THR A 300 12.84 54.05 -75.18
N SER A 301 12.59 54.54 -73.96
CA SER A 301 12.23 55.94 -73.69
C SER A 301 12.15 56.10 -72.19
N GLU A 302 13.21 56.68 -71.62
CA GLU A 302 13.26 57.44 -70.37
C GLU A 302 12.08 57.24 -69.40
N LEU A 303 12.24 56.32 -68.45
CA LEU A 303 11.38 56.25 -67.27
C LEU A 303 12.17 56.67 -66.02
N PRO A 304 11.55 57.51 -65.17
CA PRO A 304 12.18 58.14 -64.02
C PRO A 304 12.48 57.11 -62.93
N ALA A 305 13.61 57.30 -62.25
CA ALA A 305 13.93 56.64 -61.00
C ALA A 305 12.82 56.91 -59.97
N GLY A 306 11.96 55.91 -59.74
CA GLY A 306 10.84 56.03 -58.79
C GLY A 306 9.59 55.23 -59.16
N ALA A 307 9.72 54.08 -59.82
CA ALA A 307 8.60 53.17 -60.03
C ALA A 307 8.22 52.51 -58.69
N ASP A 308 7.35 53.18 -57.95
CA ASP A 308 6.71 52.68 -56.74
C ASP A 308 6.13 51.28 -57.00
N VAL A 309 6.52 50.32 -56.16
CA VAL A 309 5.87 49.01 -56.05
C VAL A 309 4.36 49.25 -56.00
N PRO A 310 3.55 48.59 -56.86
CA PRO A 310 2.11 48.81 -56.93
C PRO A 310 1.52 48.81 -55.52
N THR A 311 0.88 49.91 -55.13
CA THR A 311 0.40 50.20 -53.76
C THR A 311 -0.46 49.05 -53.20
N MET A 312 -1.13 48.31 -54.09
CA MET A 312 -1.93 47.12 -53.77
C MET A 312 -1.12 45.95 -53.22
N VAL A 313 0.12 45.73 -53.70
CA VAL A 313 1.01 44.67 -53.22
C VAL A 313 1.56 45.04 -51.83
N ARG A 314 1.90 46.32 -51.59
CA ARG A 314 2.29 46.82 -50.27
C ARG A 314 1.17 46.65 -49.24
N GLN A 315 -0.07 47.04 -49.58
CA GLN A 315 -1.23 46.88 -48.70
C GLN A 315 -1.54 45.41 -48.38
N LYS A 316 -1.42 44.51 -49.37
CA LYS A 316 -1.64 43.08 -49.15
C LYS A 316 -0.55 42.48 -48.26
N LEU A 317 0.71 42.88 -48.46
CA LEU A 317 1.84 42.47 -47.62
C LEU A 317 1.70 42.96 -46.17
N ASP A 318 1.30 44.22 -45.97
CA ASP A 318 1.04 44.78 -44.63
C ASP A 318 -0.09 44.03 -43.91
N LEU A 319 -1.15 43.62 -44.64
CA LEU A 319 -2.24 42.81 -44.09
C LEU A 319 -1.75 41.41 -43.67
N TYR A 320 -0.87 40.77 -44.46
CA TYR A 320 -0.27 39.49 -44.10
C TYR A 320 0.65 39.60 -42.89
N LEU A 321 1.45 40.68 -42.79
CA LEU A 321 2.31 40.93 -41.64
C LEU A 321 1.49 41.17 -40.36
N ASP A 322 0.37 41.91 -40.44
CA ASP A 322 -0.58 42.08 -39.31
C ASP A 322 -1.24 40.74 -38.93
N GLN A 323 -1.65 39.93 -39.91
CA GLN A 323 -2.22 38.61 -39.64
C GLN A 323 -1.20 37.66 -39.00
N ASP A 324 0.05 37.65 -39.46
CA ASP A 324 1.10 36.82 -38.86
C ASP A 324 1.46 37.31 -37.45
N ALA A 325 1.53 38.63 -37.22
CA ALA A 325 1.72 39.19 -35.88
C ALA A 325 0.61 38.72 -34.91
N ARG A 326 -0.66 38.78 -35.33
CA ARG A 326 -1.80 38.28 -34.53
C ARG A 326 -1.70 36.78 -34.28
N MET A 327 -1.28 35.99 -35.27
CA MET A 327 -1.08 34.54 -35.11
C MET A 327 0.07 34.23 -34.14
N ARG A 328 1.18 34.98 -34.17
CA ARG A 328 2.28 34.85 -33.21
C ARG A 328 1.84 35.22 -31.80
N GLU A 329 1.09 36.30 -31.62
CA GLU A 329 0.53 36.68 -30.32
C GLU A 329 -0.44 35.63 -29.78
N TYR A 330 -1.31 35.09 -30.64
CA TYR A 330 -2.22 34.01 -30.28
C TYR A 330 -1.46 32.74 -29.85
N LYS A 331 -0.45 32.31 -30.62
CA LYS A 331 0.41 31.16 -30.27
C LYS A 331 1.15 31.40 -28.96
N LYS A 332 1.73 32.58 -28.76
CA LYS A 332 2.39 32.95 -27.50
C LYS A 332 1.43 32.90 -26.31
N LYS A 333 0.19 33.34 -26.50
CA LYS A 333 -0.86 33.27 -25.48
C LYS A 333 -1.29 31.82 -25.20
N GLN A 334 -1.38 30.97 -26.22
CA GLN A 334 -1.66 29.55 -26.04
C GLN A 334 -0.53 28.84 -25.30
N LEU A 335 0.72 29.09 -25.67
CA LEU A 335 1.89 28.52 -25.01
C LEU A 335 1.96 28.96 -23.54
N SER A 336 1.71 30.25 -23.25
CA SER A 336 1.61 30.74 -21.88
C SER A 336 0.47 30.08 -21.08
N ARG A 337 -0.65 29.73 -21.73
CA ARG A 337 -1.74 28.97 -21.08
C ARG A 337 -1.33 27.54 -20.77
N GLN A 338 -0.71 26.86 -21.73
CA GLN A 338 -0.19 25.51 -21.57
C GLN A 338 0.87 25.44 -20.46
N GLU A 339 1.77 26.43 -20.37
CA GLU A 339 2.74 26.51 -19.27
C GLU A 339 2.07 26.69 -17.90
N THR A 340 1.00 27.50 -17.82
CA THR A 340 0.24 27.65 -16.56
C THR A 340 -0.53 26.39 -16.20
N GLU A 341 -1.03 25.68 -17.20
CA GLU A 341 -1.74 24.41 -17.05
C GLU A 341 -0.80 23.30 -16.57
N ALA A 342 0.34 23.12 -17.23
CA ALA A 342 1.37 22.17 -16.83
C ALA A 342 1.79 22.39 -15.36
N LYS A 343 2.05 23.65 -14.97
CA LYS A 343 2.36 24.00 -13.58
C LYS A 343 1.26 23.61 -12.59
N ALA A 344 -0.02 23.67 -12.97
CA ALA A 344 -1.10 23.25 -12.10
C ALA A 344 -1.12 21.73 -11.91
N PHE A 345 -0.87 20.97 -12.98
CA PHE A 345 -0.78 19.51 -12.94
C PHE A 345 0.45 19.01 -12.18
N ASP A 346 1.62 19.63 -12.37
CA ASP A 346 2.83 19.32 -11.62
C ASP A 346 2.61 19.47 -10.10
N LEU A 347 1.88 20.53 -9.69
CA LEU A 347 1.51 20.73 -8.28
C LEU A 347 0.55 19.65 -7.76
N ILE A 348 -0.37 19.17 -8.59
CA ILE A 348 -1.31 18.09 -8.25
C ILE A 348 -0.57 16.77 -8.08
N ASP A 349 0.35 16.45 -8.99
CA ASP A 349 1.11 15.20 -8.95
C ASP A 349 2.09 15.19 -7.78
N GLU A 350 2.75 16.31 -7.50
CA GLU A 350 3.59 16.43 -6.30
C GLU A 350 2.73 16.33 -5.02
N ALA A 351 1.51 16.89 -5.02
CA ALA A 351 0.58 16.72 -3.90
C ALA A 351 0.22 15.25 -3.67
N LYS A 352 -0.09 14.50 -4.74
CA LYS A 352 -0.34 13.05 -4.67
C LYS A 352 0.85 12.29 -4.11
N ARG A 353 2.05 12.59 -4.62
CA ARG A 353 3.29 11.96 -4.17
C ARG A 353 3.51 12.11 -2.67
N LEU A 354 3.18 13.28 -2.09
CA LEU A 354 3.37 13.54 -0.66
C LEU A 354 2.47 12.69 0.27
N TYR A 355 1.27 12.27 -0.16
CA TYR A 355 0.37 11.49 0.69
C TYR A 355 0.25 10.01 0.30
N GLU A 356 0.57 9.62 -0.93
CA GLU A 356 0.50 8.20 -1.38
C GLU A 356 1.80 7.43 -1.10
N PHE A 357 2.97 7.99 -1.41
CA PHE A 357 4.23 7.23 -1.50
C PHE A 357 5.13 7.30 -0.26
N ARG A 358 4.78 8.06 0.78
CA ARG A 358 5.58 8.12 2.02
C ARG A 358 5.00 7.19 3.08
N ASP A 359 5.62 6.02 3.24
CA ASP A 359 5.20 4.98 4.20
C ASP A 359 5.32 5.42 5.67
N ILE A 360 6.28 6.30 5.98
CA ILE A 360 6.64 6.60 7.38
C ILE A 360 5.94 7.87 7.87
N ASP A 361 5.75 8.87 7.02
CA ASP A 361 5.10 10.13 7.39
C ASP A 361 4.37 10.76 6.21
N LYS A 362 3.12 10.33 5.99
CA LYS A 362 2.19 11.01 5.08
C LYS A 362 2.04 12.47 5.49
N ASP A 363 2.53 13.38 4.65
CA ASP A 363 2.48 14.83 4.87
C ASP A 363 1.19 15.39 4.26
N TYR A 364 0.08 15.17 4.96
CA TYR A 364 -1.22 15.67 4.53
C TYR A 364 -1.26 17.20 4.44
N LEU A 365 -0.52 17.91 5.30
CA LEU A 365 -0.51 19.38 5.30
C LEU A 365 0.22 19.93 4.08
N GLY A 366 1.36 19.34 3.72
CA GLY A 366 2.09 19.65 2.49
C GLY A 366 1.23 19.41 1.25
N ALA A 367 0.59 18.24 1.16
CA ALA A 367 -0.32 17.91 0.06
C ALA A 367 -1.50 18.90 -0.06
N ILE A 368 -2.16 19.22 1.07
CA ILE A 368 -3.25 20.22 1.09
C ILE A 368 -2.79 21.58 0.58
N LYS A 369 -1.58 22.02 0.93
CA LYS A 369 -1.03 23.31 0.48
C LYS A 369 -0.79 23.32 -1.03
N LEU A 370 -0.22 22.25 -1.58
CA LEU A 370 0.02 22.11 -3.02
C LEU A 370 -1.30 22.08 -3.81
N TYR A 371 -2.30 21.33 -3.35
CA TYR A 371 -3.63 21.34 -3.97
C TYR A 371 -4.30 22.72 -3.93
N GLN A 372 -4.13 23.47 -2.84
CA GLN A 372 -4.64 24.85 -2.76
C GLN A 372 -3.95 25.79 -3.76
N GLN A 373 -2.65 25.60 -4.01
CA GLN A 373 -1.92 26.35 -5.02
C GLN A 373 -2.41 25.99 -6.44
N ALA A 374 -2.58 24.70 -6.73
CA ALA A 374 -3.14 24.23 -8.00
C ALA A 374 -4.55 24.79 -8.24
N LEU A 375 -5.40 24.79 -7.20
CA LEU A 375 -6.74 25.38 -7.24
C LEU A 375 -6.73 26.86 -7.65
N GLN A 376 -5.80 27.66 -7.13
CA GLN A 376 -5.69 29.07 -7.49
C GLN A 376 -5.32 29.26 -8.96
N ILE A 377 -4.48 28.38 -9.53
CA ILE A 377 -4.12 28.44 -10.95
C ILE A 377 -5.31 28.04 -11.81
N LEU A 378 -5.96 26.91 -11.51
CA LEU A 378 -7.11 26.40 -12.28
C LEU A 378 -8.32 27.35 -12.25
N GLN A 379 -8.59 28.00 -11.12
CA GLN A 379 -9.63 29.02 -11.02
C GLN A 379 -9.35 30.23 -11.91
N ARG A 380 -8.09 30.67 -12.01
CA ARG A 380 -7.71 31.77 -12.91
C ARG A 380 -7.84 31.39 -14.38
N MET A 381 -7.67 30.11 -14.71
CA MET A 381 -7.85 29.60 -16.07
C MET A 381 -9.33 29.35 -16.43
N GLY A 382 -10.25 29.36 -15.46
CA GLY A 382 -11.68 29.11 -15.67
C GLY A 382 -12.06 27.63 -15.73
N TRP A 383 -11.23 26.74 -15.17
CA TRP A 383 -11.44 25.28 -15.18
C TRP A 383 -12.35 24.85 -14.02
N SER A 384 -13.64 25.22 -14.08
CA SER A 384 -14.56 25.06 -12.95
C SER A 384 -14.85 23.61 -12.56
N GLU A 385 -14.82 22.67 -13.51
CA GLU A 385 -15.12 21.26 -13.24
C GLU A 385 -13.98 20.60 -12.45
N GLN A 386 -12.73 20.80 -12.89
CA GLN A 386 -11.53 20.26 -12.24
C GLN A 386 -11.32 20.87 -10.84
N VAL A 387 -11.72 22.12 -10.65
CA VAL A 387 -11.72 22.79 -9.34
C VAL A 387 -12.61 22.05 -8.34
N GLY A 388 -13.76 21.52 -8.76
CA GLY A 388 -14.64 20.72 -7.90
C GLY A 388 -13.96 19.48 -7.36
N TYR A 389 -13.37 18.67 -8.26
CA TYR A 389 -12.66 17.44 -7.88
C TYR A 389 -11.49 17.69 -6.91
N ILE A 390 -10.70 18.74 -7.14
CA ILE A 390 -9.57 19.04 -6.24
C ILE A 390 -10.06 19.58 -4.88
N GLN A 391 -11.19 20.29 -4.83
CA GLN A 391 -11.77 20.73 -3.56
C GLN A 391 -12.29 19.55 -2.71
N GLU A 392 -12.90 18.56 -3.35
CA GLU A 392 -13.29 17.30 -2.71
C GLU A 392 -12.07 16.57 -2.15
N GLU A 393 -10.99 16.49 -2.94
CA GLU A 393 -9.74 15.86 -2.53
C GLU A 393 -9.08 16.58 -1.34
N VAL A 394 -9.05 17.92 -1.34
CA VAL A 394 -8.58 18.70 -0.19
C VAL A 394 -9.43 18.43 1.06
N THR A 395 -10.74 18.27 0.89
CA THR A 395 -11.66 17.97 2.01
C THR A 395 -11.39 16.57 2.56
N ARG A 396 -11.19 15.58 1.69
CA ARG A 396 -10.78 14.22 2.03
C ARG A 396 -9.47 14.20 2.81
N LEU A 397 -8.44 14.90 2.33
CA LEU A 397 -7.14 14.98 3.00
C LEU A 397 -7.21 15.66 4.37
N ARG A 398 -8.07 16.67 4.53
CA ARG A 398 -8.31 17.30 5.86
C ARG A 398 -8.93 16.32 6.85
N GLN A 399 -9.88 15.50 6.41
CA GLN A 399 -10.48 14.46 7.23
C GLN A 399 -9.44 13.39 7.63
N LEU A 400 -8.63 12.93 6.67
CA LEU A 400 -7.55 11.97 6.93
C LEU A 400 -6.52 12.52 7.93
N HIS A 401 -6.13 13.79 7.78
CA HIS A 401 -5.24 14.46 8.72
C HIS A 401 -5.87 14.57 10.12
N ALA A 402 -7.14 14.98 10.22
CA ALA A 402 -7.85 15.06 11.49
C ALA A 402 -7.93 13.69 12.20
N ASN A 403 -8.21 12.63 11.45
CA ASN A 403 -8.23 11.25 11.97
C ASN A 403 -6.83 10.82 12.46
N LYS A 404 -5.76 11.12 11.71
CA LYS A 404 -4.38 10.84 12.14
C LYS A 404 -4.04 11.57 13.44
N VAL A 405 -4.42 12.83 13.58
CA VAL A 405 -4.20 13.61 14.82
C VAL A 405 -4.99 13.00 15.98
N GLN A 406 -6.26 12.61 15.77
CA GLN A 406 -7.07 11.95 16.79
C GLN A 406 -6.45 10.62 17.26
N LEU A 407 -5.98 9.78 16.32
CA LEU A 407 -5.28 8.53 16.65
C LEU A 407 -4.02 8.80 17.47
N GLN A 408 -3.22 9.80 17.11
CA GLN A 408 -2.04 10.19 17.88
C GLN A 408 -2.39 10.71 19.29
N THR A 409 -3.52 11.40 19.46
CA THR A 409 -3.97 11.81 20.79
C THR A 409 -4.41 10.62 21.64
N ILE A 410 -5.15 9.67 21.07
CA ILE A 410 -5.57 8.45 21.75
C ILE A 410 -4.34 7.64 22.18
N GLU A 411 -3.37 7.43 21.28
CA GLU A 411 -2.14 6.70 21.58
C GLU A 411 -1.33 7.36 22.71
N LYS A 412 -1.27 8.71 22.74
CA LYS A 412 -0.62 9.45 23.83
C LYS A 412 -1.38 9.28 25.15
N GLU A 413 -2.70 9.33 25.13
CA GLU A 413 -3.54 9.09 26.31
C GLU A 413 -3.40 7.65 26.83
N GLU A 414 -3.38 6.66 25.94
CA GLU A 414 -3.16 5.25 26.30
C GLU A 414 -1.77 5.03 26.90
N LYS A 415 -0.73 5.61 26.30
CA LYS A 415 0.63 5.58 26.87
C LYS A 415 0.66 6.26 28.24
N ALA A 416 -0.07 7.35 28.44
CA ALA A 416 -0.17 8.02 29.73
C ALA A 416 -0.92 7.16 30.76
N ARG A 417 -2.03 6.52 30.38
CA ARG A 417 -2.78 5.58 31.23
C ARG A 417 -1.94 4.35 31.60
N ALA A 418 -1.20 3.79 30.64
CA ALA A 418 -0.28 2.68 30.88
C ALA A 418 0.80 3.07 31.91
N LYS A 419 1.40 4.26 31.78
CA LYS A 419 2.36 4.79 32.76
C LYS A 419 1.74 4.94 34.15
N GLN A 420 0.53 5.48 34.26
CA GLN A 420 -0.17 5.61 35.54
C GLN A 420 -0.48 4.24 36.16
N LEU A 421 -0.85 3.24 35.35
CA LEU A 421 -1.15 1.89 35.83
C LEU A 421 0.11 1.21 36.38
N VAL A 422 1.24 1.35 35.69
CA VAL A 422 2.55 0.89 36.17
C VAL A 422 2.95 1.59 37.47
N GLU A 423 2.73 2.90 37.59
CA GLU A 423 3.00 3.65 38.82
C GLU A 423 2.11 3.20 39.99
N GLN A 424 0.81 2.96 39.74
CA GLN A 424 -0.09 2.40 40.74
C GLN A 424 0.31 0.99 41.18
N GLN A 425 0.80 0.15 40.25
CA GLN A 425 1.33 -1.18 40.57
C GLN A 425 2.58 -1.06 41.46
N LYS A 426 3.54 -0.20 41.10
CA LYS A 426 4.72 0.06 41.92
C LYS A 426 4.37 0.54 43.33
N PHE A 427 3.40 1.44 43.45
CA PHE A 427 2.91 1.90 44.76
C PHE A 427 2.30 0.76 45.58
N LYS A 428 1.47 -0.10 44.97
CA LYS A 428 0.89 -1.27 45.64
C LYS A 428 1.96 -2.27 46.07
N GLU A 429 2.98 -2.50 45.24
CA GLU A 429 4.11 -3.35 45.57
C GLU A 429 4.94 -2.77 46.73
N GLU A 430 5.15 -1.45 46.76
CA GLU A 430 5.83 -0.78 47.87
C GLU A 430 5.03 -0.91 49.19
N GLN A 431 3.70 -0.77 49.12
CA GLN A 431 2.82 -1.01 50.29
C GLN A 431 2.92 -2.46 50.76
N ARG A 432 2.89 -3.44 49.85
CA ARG A 432 3.08 -4.87 50.18
C ARG A 432 4.45 -5.12 50.79
N LYS A 433 5.50 -4.47 50.28
CA LYS A 433 6.84 -4.58 50.83
C LYS A 433 6.89 -4.05 52.27
N LYS A 434 6.27 -2.89 52.54
CA LYS A 434 6.16 -2.34 53.90
C LYS A 434 5.39 -3.25 54.85
N THR A 435 4.29 -3.87 54.40
CA THR A 435 3.56 -4.84 55.24
C THR A 435 4.40 -6.09 55.51
N MET A 436 5.09 -6.62 54.49
CA MET A 436 5.99 -7.77 54.68
C MET A 436 7.17 -7.46 55.60
N GLU A 437 7.74 -6.26 55.51
CA GLU A 437 8.78 -5.80 56.45
C GLU A 437 8.25 -5.76 57.89
N GLY A 438 7.02 -5.27 58.11
CA GLY A 438 6.35 -5.32 59.41
C GLY A 438 6.13 -6.74 59.93
N ASP A 439 5.67 -7.65 59.07
CA ASP A 439 5.48 -9.06 59.42
C ASP A 439 6.81 -9.75 59.76
N ILE A 440 7.89 -9.46 59.02
CA ILE A 440 9.24 -9.99 59.29
C ILE A 440 9.73 -9.52 60.67
N VAL A 441 9.51 -8.26 61.04
CA VAL A 441 9.87 -7.75 62.38
C VAL A 441 9.04 -8.44 63.46
N SER A 442 7.74 -8.63 63.25
CA SER A 442 6.85 -9.35 64.18
C SER A 442 7.30 -10.80 64.38
N ILE A 443 7.58 -11.53 63.28
CA ILE A 443 8.11 -12.90 63.33
C ILE A 443 9.46 -12.93 64.06
N SER A 444 10.34 -11.95 63.83
CA SER A 444 11.64 -11.88 64.51
C SER A 444 11.48 -11.71 66.02
N SER A 445 10.54 -10.87 66.47
CA SER A 445 10.22 -10.72 67.90
C SER A 445 9.64 -12.02 68.51
N ILE A 446 8.76 -12.71 67.78
CA ILE A 446 8.23 -14.00 68.23
C ILE A 446 9.36 -15.03 68.37
N LEU A 447 10.28 -15.11 67.40
CA LEU A 447 11.43 -16.00 67.45
C LEU A 447 12.33 -15.71 68.65
N GLU A 448 12.61 -14.44 68.96
CA GLU A 448 13.35 -14.06 70.18
C GLU A 448 12.66 -14.56 71.45
N THR A 449 11.33 -14.43 71.57
CA THR A 449 10.61 -14.95 72.75
C THR A 449 10.60 -16.48 72.83
N ILE A 450 10.63 -17.18 71.70
CA ILE A 450 10.74 -18.64 71.67
C ILE A 450 12.13 -19.06 72.14
N ASP A 451 13.19 -18.41 71.65
CA ASP A 451 14.57 -18.66 72.05
C ASP A 451 14.78 -18.41 73.57
N GLU A 452 14.17 -17.36 74.12
CA GLU A 452 14.19 -17.09 75.56
C GLU A 452 13.50 -18.21 76.36
N LYS A 453 12.31 -18.64 75.94
CA LYS A 453 11.59 -19.75 76.57
C LYS A 453 12.34 -21.08 76.48
N GLU A 454 13.04 -21.34 75.38
CA GLU A 454 13.88 -22.53 75.24
C GLU A 454 15.09 -22.47 76.17
N LYS A 455 15.73 -21.31 76.31
CA LYS A 455 16.81 -21.10 77.29
C LYS A 455 16.32 -21.32 78.71
N GLU A 456 15.12 -20.84 79.06
CA GLU A 456 14.49 -21.09 80.37
C GLU A 456 14.21 -22.57 80.60
N LYS A 457 13.55 -23.25 79.66
CA LYS A 457 13.30 -24.70 79.73
C LYS A 457 14.59 -25.50 79.88
N LYS A 458 15.66 -25.10 79.20
CA LYS A 458 16.96 -25.75 79.31
C LYS A 458 17.57 -25.56 80.70
N LYS A 459 17.49 -24.35 81.27
CA LYS A 459 17.89 -24.08 82.66
C LYS A 459 17.08 -24.90 83.67
N GLU A 460 15.75 -24.98 83.49
CA GLU A 460 14.88 -25.78 84.35
C GLU A 460 15.21 -27.28 84.26
N ALA A 461 15.45 -27.79 83.05
CA ALA A 461 15.86 -29.18 82.83
C ALA A 461 17.24 -29.49 83.46
N GLU A 462 18.20 -28.58 83.36
CA GLU A 462 19.49 -28.67 84.04
C GLU A 462 19.32 -28.66 85.56
N GLU A 463 18.49 -27.79 86.11
CA GLU A 463 18.21 -27.72 87.54
C GLU A 463 17.52 -29.01 88.05
N GLN A 464 16.57 -29.56 87.29
CA GLN A 464 15.94 -30.84 87.60
C GLN A 464 16.94 -32.00 87.54
N SER A 465 17.82 -32.01 86.54
CA SER A 465 18.90 -33.00 86.41
C SER A 465 19.84 -32.96 87.63
N ILE A 466 20.23 -31.75 88.06
CA ILE A 466 21.04 -31.55 89.27
C ILE A 466 20.30 -32.07 90.51
N LYS A 467 19.02 -31.73 90.70
CA LYS A 467 18.20 -32.23 91.82
C LYS A 467 18.13 -33.76 91.84
N GLN A 468 17.94 -34.41 90.69
CA GLN A 468 17.93 -35.87 90.61
C GLN A 468 19.29 -36.50 90.95
N LYS A 469 20.40 -35.93 90.44
CA LYS A 469 21.75 -36.40 90.78
C LYS A 469 22.03 -36.30 92.28
N LEU A 470 21.65 -35.18 92.90
CA LEU A 470 21.79 -34.96 94.35
C LEU A 470 20.95 -35.95 95.17
N LEU A 471 19.75 -36.30 94.69
CA LEU A 471 18.91 -37.32 95.31
C LEU A 471 19.53 -38.72 95.20
N GLN A 472 20.06 -39.07 94.03
CA GLN A 472 20.78 -40.34 93.83
C GLN A 472 22.04 -40.42 94.70
N GLU A 473 22.80 -39.33 94.82
CA GLU A 473 23.97 -39.25 95.68
C GLU A 473 23.58 -39.46 97.16
N LYS A 474 22.50 -38.83 97.63
CA LYS A 474 21.96 -39.05 98.98
C LYS A 474 21.56 -40.51 99.20
N ARG A 475 20.91 -41.15 98.21
CA ARG A 475 20.56 -42.59 98.25
C ARG A 475 21.81 -43.47 98.30
N MET A 476 22.81 -43.19 97.48
CA MET A 476 24.09 -43.91 97.48
C MET A 476 24.80 -43.75 98.83
N LYS A 477 24.88 -42.53 99.37
CA LYS A 477 25.44 -42.27 100.71
C LYS A 477 24.70 -43.04 101.80
N THR A 478 23.37 -43.16 101.75
CA THR A 478 22.61 -43.96 102.73
C THR A 478 22.82 -45.47 102.55
N ILE A 479 22.92 -45.96 101.32
CA ILE A 479 23.25 -47.37 101.05
C ILE A 479 24.67 -47.69 101.54
N VAL A 480 25.63 -46.81 101.28
CA VAL A 480 27.01 -46.94 101.74
C VAL A 480 27.08 -46.85 103.27
N ALA A 481 26.35 -45.93 103.90
CA ALA A 481 26.29 -45.84 105.37
C ALA A 481 25.63 -47.06 106.03
N LYS A 482 24.66 -47.72 105.36
CA LYS A 482 24.03 -48.96 105.86
C LYS A 482 24.84 -50.23 105.59
N LYS A 483 25.80 -50.22 104.64
CA LYS A 483 26.63 -51.40 104.28
C LYS A 483 28.09 -51.30 104.73
N SER A 484 28.60 -50.14 105.13
CA SER A 484 29.99 -49.98 105.57
C SER A 484 30.11 -50.06 107.09
N GLY A 485 30.16 -51.30 107.59
CA GLY A 485 30.94 -51.58 108.79
C GLY A 485 32.42 -51.30 108.51
N GLY A 486 32.84 -50.06 108.69
CA GLY A 486 34.23 -49.68 109.03
C GLY A 486 35.36 -50.12 108.10
N LYS A 487 35.24 -49.98 106.77
CA LYS A 487 36.39 -50.07 105.86
C LYS A 487 36.37 -48.92 104.83
N SER A 488 37.53 -48.27 104.66
CA SER A 488 37.68 -46.97 104.03
C SER A 488 37.30 -46.96 102.54
N LEU A 489 36.60 -45.88 102.18
CA LEU A 489 35.95 -45.61 100.89
C LEU A 489 36.97 -45.32 99.76
N ASP A 490 38.24 -45.13 100.09
CA ASP A 490 39.30 -44.80 99.14
C ASP A 490 39.76 -46.02 98.31
N SER A 491 39.53 -47.24 98.79
CA SER A 491 39.96 -48.47 98.08
C SER A 491 39.00 -48.98 97.00
N LEU A 492 37.76 -48.44 96.94
CA LEU A 492 36.77 -48.85 95.93
C LEU A 492 36.76 -47.93 94.69
N LYS A 493 37.41 -46.77 94.77
CA LYS A 493 37.44 -45.77 93.69
C LYS A 493 38.44 -46.16 92.58
N ASP A 494 39.55 -46.79 92.95
CA ASP A 494 40.58 -47.24 92.01
C ASP A 494 40.23 -48.54 91.27
N LEU A 495 39.28 -49.33 91.77
CA LEU A 495 38.89 -50.60 91.13
C LEU A 495 37.69 -50.45 90.17
N LEU A 496 36.85 -49.42 90.34
CA LEU A 496 35.66 -49.21 89.50
C LEU A 496 35.85 -48.17 88.37
N PHE A 497 36.88 -47.33 88.45
CA PHE A 497 37.18 -46.33 87.44
C PHE A 497 38.64 -46.47 87.00
N GLY A 498 38.96 -47.54 86.28
CA GLY A 498 40.23 -47.63 85.58
C GLY A 498 40.39 -46.45 84.62
N ASP A 499 41.43 -45.64 84.83
CA ASP A 499 41.80 -44.43 84.09
C ASP A 499 41.86 -44.58 82.55
N HIS A 500 41.83 -45.81 82.05
CA HIS A 500 41.94 -46.11 80.63
C HIS A 500 40.64 -45.88 79.84
N ASP A 501 39.47 -46.01 80.46
CA ASP A 501 38.18 -45.80 79.78
C ASP A 501 37.72 -44.33 79.83
N ALA A 502 38.12 -43.58 80.86
CA ALA A 502 37.86 -42.15 80.97
C ALA A 502 38.59 -41.37 79.86
N LYS A 503 39.88 -41.64 79.65
CA LYS A 503 40.68 -41.01 78.56
C LYS A 503 40.16 -41.35 77.17
N LYS A 504 39.65 -42.57 76.95
CA LYS A 504 39.07 -42.96 75.66
C LYS A 504 37.77 -42.22 75.38
N ARG A 505 36.91 -42.05 76.41
CA ARG A 505 35.68 -41.25 76.30
C ARG A 505 35.97 -39.77 76.12
N GLU A 506 36.96 -39.21 76.82
CA GLU A 506 37.39 -37.82 76.63
C GLU A 506 37.94 -37.58 75.22
N ALA A 507 38.75 -38.50 74.68
CA ALA A 507 39.25 -38.41 73.31
C ALA A 507 38.12 -38.51 72.27
N GLU A 508 37.11 -39.34 72.51
CA GLU A 508 35.96 -39.48 71.62
C GLU A 508 35.04 -38.25 71.67
N ILE A 509 34.84 -37.67 72.85
CA ILE A 509 34.11 -36.41 73.04
C ILE A 509 34.86 -35.26 72.37
N ALA A 510 36.18 -35.16 72.55
CA ALA A 510 37.00 -34.14 71.90
C ALA A 510 37.00 -34.28 70.37
N LYS A 511 36.98 -35.51 69.85
CA LYS A 511 36.85 -35.77 68.41
C LYS A 511 35.50 -35.30 67.86
N LYS A 512 34.40 -35.60 68.56
CA LYS A 512 33.05 -35.14 68.18
C LYS A 512 32.93 -33.62 68.22
N LEU A 513 33.46 -32.96 69.25
CA LEU A 513 33.51 -31.50 69.36
C LEU A 513 34.26 -30.87 68.19
N LYS A 514 35.39 -31.45 67.79
CA LYS A 514 36.17 -30.97 66.65
C LYS A 514 35.46 -31.17 65.31
N GLU A 515 34.78 -32.30 65.12
CA GLU A 515 33.96 -32.56 63.93
C GLU A 515 32.78 -31.57 63.83
N GLU A 516 32.18 -31.20 64.96
CA GLU A 516 31.10 -30.21 65.04
C GLU A 516 31.59 -28.78 64.76
N GLU A 517 32.75 -28.39 65.31
CA GLU A 517 33.40 -27.12 64.98
C GLU A 517 33.77 -27.02 63.49
N ASP A 518 34.31 -28.10 62.91
CA ASP A 518 34.65 -28.15 61.49
C ASP A 518 33.40 -28.08 60.59
N PHE A 519 32.29 -28.68 61.03
CA PHE A 519 31.00 -28.57 60.34
C PHE A 519 30.49 -27.12 60.36
N LEU A 520 30.51 -26.46 61.52
CA LEU A 520 30.11 -25.06 61.68
C LEU A 520 31.00 -24.10 60.86
N ARG A 521 32.31 -24.36 60.80
CA ARG A 521 33.22 -23.59 59.94
C ARG A 521 32.89 -23.74 58.45
N ARG A 522 32.57 -24.95 57.99
CA ARG A 522 32.22 -25.21 56.57
C ARG A 522 30.90 -24.58 56.17
N THR A 523 29.87 -24.67 57.02
CA THR A 523 28.55 -24.10 56.75
C THR A 523 28.58 -22.57 56.79
N SER A 524 29.27 -21.98 57.77
CA SER A 524 29.46 -20.53 57.86
C SER A 524 30.23 -19.98 56.64
N LYS A 525 31.29 -20.66 56.20
CA LYS A 525 32.02 -20.29 54.98
C LYS A 525 31.15 -20.32 53.72
N LYS A 526 30.36 -21.40 53.53
CA LYS A 526 29.40 -21.48 52.41
C LYS A 526 28.39 -20.33 52.43
N PHE A 527 27.89 -19.97 53.61
CA PHE A 527 26.96 -18.85 53.75
C PHE A 527 27.60 -17.51 53.39
N PHE A 528 28.86 -17.28 53.79
CA PHE A 528 29.61 -16.08 53.44
C PHE A 528 29.90 -15.98 51.93
N ASP A 529 30.32 -17.08 51.30
CA ASP A 529 30.58 -17.14 49.87
C ASP A 529 29.31 -16.89 49.04
N MET A 530 28.19 -17.50 49.43
CA MET A 530 26.87 -17.27 48.82
C MET A 530 26.41 -15.81 48.96
N LYS A 531 26.60 -15.19 50.13
CA LYS A 531 26.29 -13.77 50.34
C LYS A 531 27.16 -12.86 49.46
N LYS A 532 28.43 -13.22 49.26
CA LYS A 532 29.36 -12.50 48.38
C LYS A 532 28.99 -12.62 46.91
N GLU A 533 28.53 -13.78 46.44
CA GLU A 533 28.01 -13.94 45.08
C GLU A 533 26.73 -13.15 44.84
N LEU A 534 25.80 -13.15 45.81
CA LEU A 534 24.58 -12.34 45.74
C LEU A 534 24.89 -10.83 45.71
N SER A 535 25.91 -10.38 46.44
CA SER A 535 26.37 -8.98 46.40
C SER A 535 27.03 -8.62 45.07
N LYS A 536 27.73 -9.56 44.42
CA LYS A 536 28.30 -9.34 43.08
C LYS A 536 27.21 -9.27 42.01
N LYS A 537 26.19 -10.14 42.08
CA LYS A 537 25.02 -10.09 41.20
C LYS A 537 24.21 -8.79 41.34
N LYS A 538 24.08 -8.26 42.56
CA LYS A 538 23.43 -6.95 42.78
C LYS A 538 24.21 -5.77 42.20
N LYS A 539 25.54 -5.81 42.22
CA LYS A 539 26.36 -4.73 41.64
C LYS A 539 26.45 -4.75 40.12
N SER A 540 26.09 -5.85 39.46
CA SER A 540 26.02 -5.93 37.99
C SER A 540 24.61 -5.73 37.44
N SER A 541 23.59 -5.51 38.27
CA SER A 541 22.19 -5.32 37.83
C SER A 541 21.71 -3.88 37.86
N ASP A 542 22.49 -2.95 38.44
CA ASP A 542 22.10 -1.53 38.52
C ASP A 542 22.47 -0.74 37.24
N ASP A 543 23.28 -1.32 36.34
CA ASP A 543 23.69 -0.68 35.07
C ASP A 543 22.97 -1.22 33.82
N ASN A 544 21.99 -2.12 33.94
CA ASN A 544 21.26 -2.64 32.77
C ASN A 544 19.76 -2.94 33.04
N VAL A 545 19.03 -1.91 33.44
CA VAL A 545 17.58 -1.99 33.70
C VAL A 545 16.78 -2.24 32.41
N GLU A 546 17.31 -1.89 31.23
CA GLU A 546 16.65 -2.16 29.94
C GLU A 546 16.80 -3.62 29.49
N GLU A 547 17.94 -4.27 29.73
CA GLU A 547 18.17 -5.68 29.33
C GLU A 547 17.39 -6.69 30.21
N ILE A 548 17.08 -6.33 31.46
CA ILE A 548 16.30 -7.19 32.37
C ILE A 548 14.81 -7.19 32.01
N VAL A 549 14.28 -6.10 31.41
CA VAL A 549 12.89 -6.07 30.94
C VAL A 549 12.71 -7.01 29.74
N ASP A 550 13.70 -7.07 28.84
CA ASP A 550 13.68 -7.96 27.68
C ASP A 550 13.86 -9.44 28.06
N ILE A 551 14.76 -9.75 29.01
CA ILE A 551 14.97 -11.12 29.49
C ILE A 551 13.75 -11.65 30.26
N VAL A 552 13.11 -10.81 31.07
CA VAL A 552 11.88 -11.22 31.80
C VAL A 552 10.70 -11.39 30.85
N HIS A 553 10.61 -10.60 29.77
CA HIS A 553 9.58 -10.78 28.75
C HIS A 553 9.80 -12.06 27.93
N GLU A 554 11.05 -12.39 27.60
CA GLU A 554 11.42 -13.61 26.87
C GLU A 554 11.22 -14.90 27.71
N GLU A 555 11.42 -14.83 29.03
CA GLU A 555 11.28 -15.98 29.93
C GLU A 555 9.83 -16.25 30.38
N VAL A 556 8.98 -15.21 30.37
CA VAL A 556 7.53 -15.34 30.57
C VAL A 556 6.85 -15.95 29.33
N MET A 557 7.31 -15.62 28.12
CA MET A 557 6.81 -16.21 26.87
C MET A 557 7.22 -17.69 26.69
N LYS A 558 8.35 -18.13 27.28
CA LYS A 558 8.82 -19.53 27.19
C LYS A 558 8.10 -20.50 28.15
N ARG A 559 7.34 -20.01 29.13
CA ARG A 559 6.71 -20.86 30.17
C ARG A 559 5.21 -21.13 29.96
N SER A 560 4.60 -20.63 28.88
CA SER A 560 3.16 -20.77 28.62
C SER A 560 2.84 -21.62 27.38
N LYS A 561 3.33 -22.87 27.27
CA LYS A 561 2.63 -23.90 26.47
C LYS A 561 2.64 -25.29 27.13
N PRO A 562 1.50 -26.02 27.09
CA PRO A 562 1.34 -27.36 27.66
C PRO A 562 2.00 -28.46 26.80
N LYS A 563 2.21 -29.63 27.43
CA LYS A 563 2.92 -30.78 26.88
C LYS A 563 2.15 -31.54 25.77
N GLU A 564 2.95 -31.97 24.78
CA GLU A 564 2.89 -33.18 23.94
C GLU A 564 1.92 -33.23 22.74
N THR A 565 2.46 -33.13 21.51
CA THR A 565 2.70 -34.28 20.59
C THR A 565 3.42 -33.86 19.28
N SER A 566 4.43 -34.68 18.91
CA SER A 566 5.08 -34.90 17.60
C SER A 566 5.87 -33.79 16.85
N PRO A 567 6.98 -34.13 16.17
CA PRO A 567 7.96 -33.18 15.65
C PRO A 567 7.85 -32.99 14.13
N VAL A 568 7.35 -31.83 13.67
CA VAL A 568 7.54 -31.40 12.28
C VAL A 568 7.77 -29.88 12.24
N HIS A 569 8.97 -29.51 11.80
CA HIS A 569 9.27 -28.32 11.00
C HIS A 569 8.91 -26.93 11.55
N VAL A 570 9.63 -26.48 12.59
CA VAL A 570 9.66 -25.05 12.98
C VAL A 570 11.10 -24.63 13.27
N MET A 571 11.92 -24.54 12.23
CA MET A 571 13.28 -23.96 12.29
C MET A 571 13.52 -22.87 11.24
N ASP A 572 12.49 -22.36 10.56
CA ASP A 572 12.70 -21.59 9.32
C ASP A 572 12.38 -20.09 9.37
N LEU A 573 11.68 -19.57 10.39
CA LEU A 573 11.36 -18.13 10.39
C LEU A 573 12.56 -17.23 10.71
N ARG A 574 13.43 -17.63 11.64
CA ARG A 574 14.60 -16.82 12.02
C ARG A 574 15.67 -16.81 10.93
N LYS A 575 15.91 -17.96 10.30
CA LYS A 575 16.79 -18.06 9.12
C LYS A 575 16.24 -17.30 7.92
N LYS A 576 14.92 -17.27 7.75
CA LYS A 576 14.28 -16.46 6.70
C LYS A 576 14.48 -14.96 6.94
N GLN A 577 14.29 -14.47 8.17
CA GLN A 577 14.55 -13.07 8.51
C GLN A 577 16.05 -12.69 8.37
N GLU A 578 16.96 -13.58 8.74
CA GLU A 578 18.40 -13.35 8.56
C GLU A 578 18.81 -13.34 7.07
N MET A 579 18.21 -14.20 6.24
CA MET A 579 18.44 -14.20 4.78
C MET A 579 17.83 -12.96 4.10
N GLU A 580 16.67 -12.50 4.57
CA GLU A 580 16.00 -11.32 4.03
C GLU A 580 16.79 -10.03 4.32
N MET A 581 17.27 -9.85 5.56
CA MET A 581 18.16 -8.73 5.90
C MET A 581 19.50 -8.79 5.17
N ALA A 582 20.04 -10.00 4.94
CA ALA A 582 21.27 -10.17 4.17
C ALA A 582 21.06 -9.85 2.68
N ALA A 583 19.90 -10.20 2.11
CA ALA A 583 19.54 -9.88 0.74
C ALA A 583 19.35 -8.36 0.55
N GLU A 584 18.65 -7.69 1.47
CA GLU A 584 18.45 -6.24 1.42
C GLU A 584 19.77 -5.47 1.56
N LYS A 585 20.67 -5.94 2.43
CA LYS A 585 22.01 -5.35 2.55
C LYS A 585 22.81 -5.48 1.26
N LYS A 586 22.75 -6.65 0.61
CA LYS A 586 23.45 -6.89 -0.66
C LYS A 586 22.89 -6.02 -1.79
N GLU A 587 21.57 -5.88 -1.87
CA GLU A 587 20.93 -5.01 -2.88
C GLU A 587 21.32 -3.53 -2.70
N ARG A 588 21.46 -3.07 -1.45
CA ARG A 588 22.00 -1.72 -1.18
C ARG A 588 23.47 -1.58 -1.59
N GLU A 589 24.30 -2.60 -1.36
CA GLU A 589 25.72 -2.59 -1.78
C GLU A 589 25.85 -2.58 -3.31
N ASP A 590 25.05 -3.37 -4.02
CA ASP A 590 25.02 -3.43 -5.48
C ASP A 590 24.53 -2.09 -6.09
N ALA A 591 23.47 -1.48 -5.53
CA ALA A 591 22.98 -0.17 -5.98
C ALA A 591 24.00 0.97 -5.79
N VAL A 592 24.78 0.94 -4.70
CA VAL A 592 25.88 1.89 -4.48
C VAL A 592 27.00 1.67 -5.49
N SER A 593 27.33 0.41 -5.81
CA SER A 593 28.33 0.07 -6.83
C SER A 593 27.93 0.59 -8.21
N ASP A 594 26.66 0.46 -8.61
CA ASP A 594 26.17 0.94 -9.90
C ASP A 594 26.24 2.48 -10.01
N VAL A 595 25.86 3.20 -8.95
CA VAL A 595 25.97 4.67 -8.91
C VAL A 595 27.43 5.12 -9.03
N MET A 596 28.36 4.42 -8.36
CA MET A 596 29.79 4.70 -8.48
C MET A 596 30.32 4.43 -9.89
N GLY A 597 29.87 3.36 -10.55
CA GLY A 597 30.22 3.07 -11.94
C GLY A 597 29.71 4.13 -12.94
N ILE A 598 28.51 4.67 -12.71
CA ILE A 598 27.97 5.78 -13.52
C ILE A 598 28.81 7.05 -13.34
N LEU A 599 29.20 7.37 -12.10
CA LEU A 599 30.03 8.53 -11.80
C LEU A 599 31.44 8.42 -12.40
N GLU A 600 32.03 7.23 -12.41
CA GLU A 600 33.34 6.98 -13.01
C GLU A 600 33.29 7.12 -14.54
N ASN A 601 32.23 6.61 -15.18
CA ASN A 601 32.00 6.79 -16.62
C ASN A 601 31.73 8.25 -17.03
N LEU A 602 31.15 9.07 -16.14
CA LEU A 602 30.97 10.50 -16.37
C LEU A 602 32.30 11.26 -16.29
N LYS A 603 33.24 10.79 -15.47
CA LYS A 603 34.57 11.39 -15.30
C LYS A 603 35.51 11.10 -16.48
N GLU A 604 35.33 9.97 -17.17
CA GLU A 604 36.13 9.60 -18.35
C GLU A 604 35.66 10.26 -19.65
N LYS A 605 34.47 10.87 -19.68
CA LYS A 605 33.89 11.52 -20.87
C LYS A 605 34.18 13.03 -21.00
N GLU A 606 35.23 13.56 -20.38
CA GLU A 606 35.68 14.91 -20.70
C GLU A 606 36.33 14.97 -22.09
N PRO A 607 35.82 15.80 -23.02
CA PRO A 607 36.38 15.88 -24.36
C PRO A 607 37.75 16.59 -24.34
N GLN A 608 38.82 15.81 -24.56
CA GLN A 608 40.11 16.36 -24.98
C GLN A 608 39.99 16.90 -26.40
N GLY A 609 39.50 18.13 -26.53
CA GLY A 609 39.43 18.77 -27.83
C GLY A 609 38.62 20.06 -27.84
N ALA A 610 39.15 21.14 -27.28
CA ALA A 610 38.66 22.47 -27.63
C ALA A 610 39.79 23.51 -27.62
N SER A 611 40.04 23.96 -28.84
CA SER A 611 40.91 25.04 -29.27
C SER A 611 40.82 26.30 -28.41
N LYS A 612 41.98 26.94 -28.23
CA LYS A 612 42.13 28.28 -27.66
C LYS A 612 41.51 29.28 -28.62
N ASN A 613 40.33 29.81 -28.28
CA ASN A 613 39.92 31.20 -28.50
C ASN A 613 38.45 31.35 -28.12
N ASP A 614 38.17 31.57 -26.84
CA ASP A 614 37.16 32.56 -26.48
C ASP A 614 37.35 32.98 -25.02
N ARG A 615 37.33 34.30 -24.78
CA ARG A 615 37.69 34.90 -23.49
C ARG A 615 36.57 35.87 -23.09
N GLY A 616 35.43 35.29 -22.72
CA GLY A 616 34.34 35.96 -22.03
C GLY A 616 33.51 34.89 -21.33
N GLU A 617 33.12 35.13 -20.08
CA GLU A 617 32.20 34.29 -19.28
C GLU A 617 32.78 33.00 -18.67
N ARG A 618 33.54 33.18 -17.57
CA ARG A 618 33.79 32.13 -16.57
C ARG A 618 33.56 32.69 -15.17
N LYS A 619 32.31 32.63 -14.68
CA LYS A 619 32.01 32.74 -13.24
C LYS A 619 30.95 31.75 -12.73
N GLU A 620 30.19 31.07 -13.59
CA GLU A 620 29.13 30.13 -13.13
C GLU A 620 29.55 28.66 -13.01
N LYS A 621 30.63 28.22 -13.69
CA LYS A 621 31.07 26.80 -13.59
C LYS A 621 31.70 26.40 -12.24
N GLY A 622 32.11 27.36 -11.41
CA GLY A 622 32.72 27.06 -10.11
C GLY A 622 31.74 26.66 -9.01
N ILE A 623 30.44 26.96 -9.17
CA ILE A 623 29.42 26.71 -8.14
C ILE A 623 28.90 25.27 -8.20
N GLN A 624 28.81 24.69 -9.41
CA GLN A 624 28.34 23.31 -9.59
C GLN A 624 29.33 22.26 -9.06
N ASP A 625 30.64 22.55 -9.11
CA ASP A 625 31.67 21.63 -8.62
C ASP A 625 31.73 21.59 -7.08
N GLU A 626 31.36 22.66 -6.37
CA GLU A 626 31.29 22.65 -4.89
C GLU A 626 30.03 21.94 -4.37
N GLU A 627 28.88 22.08 -5.04
CA GLU A 627 27.67 21.32 -4.68
C GLU A 627 27.85 19.81 -4.89
N LEU A 628 28.48 19.40 -5.98
CA LEU A 628 28.76 17.98 -6.24
C LEU A 628 29.69 17.39 -5.18
N LYS A 629 30.68 18.18 -4.73
CA LYS A 629 31.63 17.77 -3.69
C LYS A 629 30.96 17.66 -2.30
N SER A 630 30.04 18.58 -1.98
CA SER A 630 29.23 18.53 -0.76
C SER A 630 28.32 17.30 -0.73
N MET A 631 27.70 16.93 -1.85
CA MET A 631 26.86 15.73 -1.94
C MET A 631 27.65 14.44 -1.77
N LEU A 632 28.87 14.37 -2.30
CA LEU A 632 29.78 13.23 -2.12
C LEU A 632 30.21 13.05 -0.65
N GLU A 633 30.54 14.15 0.06
CA GLU A 633 30.90 14.08 1.48
C GLU A 633 29.72 13.62 2.37
N ASP A 634 28.49 14.01 2.05
CA ASP A 634 27.30 13.59 2.79
C ASP A 634 26.93 12.12 2.54
N LEU A 635 27.14 11.61 1.31
CA LEU A 635 26.98 10.19 0.99
C LEU A 635 28.03 9.32 1.72
N GLU A 636 29.29 9.76 1.76
CA GLU A 636 30.33 9.04 2.51
C GLU A 636 30.07 9.03 4.03
N LYS A 637 29.52 10.13 4.60
CA LYS A 637 29.13 10.16 6.01
C LYS A 637 27.97 9.22 6.32
N LYS A 638 26.95 9.16 5.45
CA LYS A 638 25.80 8.25 5.63
C LYS A 638 26.19 6.78 5.48
N ASN A 639 27.22 6.45 4.70
CA ASN A 639 27.70 5.07 4.58
C ASN A 639 28.57 4.63 5.78
N LYS A 640 29.12 5.58 6.55
CA LYS A 640 29.90 5.30 7.77
C LYS A 640 29.04 5.21 9.05
N GLN A 641 27.80 5.70 9.00
CA GLN A 641 26.79 5.58 10.06
C GLN A 641 25.96 4.32 9.82
#